data_AF-A0A5E4NP97-F1
#
_entry.id   AF-A0A5E4NP97-F1
#
_cell.length_a   1.000
_cell.length_b   1.000
_cell.length_c   1.000
_cell.angle_alpha   90.00
_cell.angle_beta   90.00
_cell.angle_gamma   90.00
#
_symmetry.space_group_name_H-M   'P 1'
#
loop_
_entity.id
_entity.type
_entity.pdbx_description
1 polymer ?
#
loop_
_entity_poly.entity_id
_entity_poly.type
_entity_poly.pdbx_seq_one_letter_code
_entity_poly.pdbx_strand_id
1 'polypeptide(L)'
;MYSAAKQLARGRLLSGAVGGCPRRGHSGTAAASSRVVNGVRHERGEYGRVTDDDVRHFRSLLGEPNVVTGAQNVGPYNVDYLKHVPGNTELVLKPRTTEDVSEILKYCSGRRLAVCPQAGNTGVSGGGVALFDEVVVSTQRMNSIINFDPVSGVLVCQAGCVLESLMEHLESHGHMMPLDLGSKGSCQIGGNLSTNAGGIRVIRYGTLQGCVLGLEAVMADGTIVDCLNTMRKDNTGYHLKHLFIGSEGTLGVITKAAILCPNLPKYVNVAFIGLDSYDKVLKLFSVARAEFGETLSSFELMDNATVTCVENSLHLRCPIANDRPFYVLVELASSRPTAGRHMENVLAKALEDSLIADAATTDQTSGINKMWKIRETAIEGLLKLGHVYSFDISLPLDRFYEIVELTRERLKNVAECKAVSGFGHIGDGNLHLNVVTTGSDERLTRLIEPFVYGWTRDCLGSVSAEHGIGLTKTDYLEHTKSPEAVRLMRSLKKTMDPGCILNPYKVIPQTCGGGGGRCCRPLFSGSIKEWRENWTSTDVKNSGLVSDPNKGVEGMDLPRDVWSVLNRIRTGHGRCGSMMSKWGLKDSPTCDCGHDNQTIHHIVEDCPKRRFNRGIEGIHVANNEALEWIRELDIAL
;
A
#
# COMPACT_ATOMS: atom_id res chain seq x y z
N MET A 1 -28.60 6.64 5.09
CA MET A 1 -29.24 5.30 5.18
C MET A 1 -28.69 4.54 6.40
N TYR A 2 -29.16 4.82 7.62
CA TYR A 2 -28.72 4.15 8.85
C TYR A 2 -29.92 3.64 9.64
N SER A 3 -30.27 2.36 9.49
CA SER A 3 -31.26 1.69 10.38
C SER A 3 -31.17 0.15 10.39
N ALA A 4 -30.53 -0.51 9.42
CA ALA A 4 -30.62 -1.98 9.32
C ALA A 4 -29.48 -2.80 9.98
N ALA A 5 -28.60 -2.20 10.79
CA ALA A 5 -27.47 -2.90 11.42
C ALA A 5 -27.61 -3.12 12.94
N LYS A 6 -28.84 -3.37 13.43
CA LYS A 6 -29.12 -3.56 14.88
C LYS A 6 -29.76 -4.90 15.29
N GLN A 7 -29.80 -5.93 14.43
CA GLN A 7 -30.50 -7.18 14.76
C GLN A 7 -29.77 -8.48 14.37
N LEU A 8 -28.49 -8.62 14.72
CA LEU A 8 -27.82 -9.92 14.76
C LEU A 8 -27.05 -10.11 16.08
N ALA A 9 -27.74 -9.90 17.19
CA ALA A 9 -27.27 -10.27 18.53
C ALA A 9 -28.38 -11.07 19.23
N ARG A 10 -28.52 -12.36 18.88
CA ARG A 10 -29.20 -13.41 19.66
C ARG A 10 -29.09 -14.75 18.93
N GLY A 11 -28.03 -15.50 19.23
CA GLY A 11 -27.86 -16.89 18.80
C GLY A 11 -27.16 -17.66 19.92
N ARG A 12 -27.83 -18.70 20.42
CA ARG A 12 -27.54 -19.43 21.66
C ARG A 12 -26.16 -20.11 21.65
N LEU A 13 -25.43 -19.94 22.75
CA LEU A 13 -24.28 -20.78 23.14
C LEU A 13 -24.78 -22.19 23.46
N LEU A 14 -24.28 -23.20 22.74
CA LEU A 14 -24.33 -24.60 23.15
C LEU A 14 -22.99 -24.95 23.81
N SER A 15 -23.11 -25.34 25.07
CA SER A 15 -22.05 -25.80 25.97
C SER A 15 -21.50 -27.16 25.54
N GLY A 16 -20.18 -27.23 25.30
CA GLY A 16 -19.41 -28.47 25.26
C GLY A 16 -18.34 -28.42 26.34
N ALA A 17 -18.53 -29.18 27.42
CA ALA A 17 -17.59 -29.31 28.52
C ALA A 17 -16.41 -30.21 28.14
N VAL A 18 -15.18 -29.75 28.35
CA VAL A 18 -14.00 -30.61 28.51
C VAL A 18 -13.03 -30.01 29.53
N GLY A 19 -12.86 -30.74 30.65
CA GLY A 19 -11.60 -30.96 31.37
C GLY A 19 -10.82 -29.76 31.92
N GLY A 20 -10.95 -29.52 33.23
CA GLY A 20 -10.08 -28.60 33.96
C GLY A 20 -8.66 -29.13 34.19
N CYS A 21 -7.70 -28.20 34.24
CA CYS A 21 -6.41 -28.36 34.92
C CYS A 21 -6.04 -27.01 35.57
N PRO A 22 -5.70 -26.94 36.87
CA PRO A 22 -5.46 -25.67 37.55
C PRO A 22 -3.98 -25.31 37.47
N ARG A 23 -3.62 -24.06 37.12
CA ARG A 23 -2.31 -23.48 37.47
C ARG A 23 -2.26 -21.96 37.31
N ARG A 24 -2.05 -21.31 38.46
CA ARG A 24 -1.13 -20.20 38.75
C ARG A 24 -1.25 -18.94 37.88
N GLY A 25 -1.77 -17.87 38.48
CA GLY A 25 -1.46 -16.51 38.03
C GLY A 25 0.04 -16.23 38.16
N HIS A 26 0.58 -15.48 37.20
CA HIS A 26 1.83 -14.71 37.25
C HIS A 26 1.87 -13.75 36.03
N SER A 27 2.17 -12.48 36.33
CA SER A 27 3.02 -11.50 35.59
C SER A 27 2.83 -11.26 34.08
N GLY A 28 2.87 -9.98 33.71
CA GLY A 28 2.68 -9.43 32.37
C GLY A 28 3.36 -10.18 31.23
N THR A 29 2.62 -10.33 30.15
CA THR A 29 3.09 -10.86 28.88
C THR A 29 4.23 -9.97 28.36
N ALA A 30 5.43 -10.53 28.27
CA ALA A 30 6.55 -9.86 27.60
C ALA A 30 6.13 -9.54 26.14
N ALA A 31 6.08 -8.25 25.81
CA ALA A 31 5.71 -7.80 24.48
C ALA A 31 6.65 -8.40 23.42
N ALA A 32 6.07 -9.01 22.40
CA ALA A 32 6.81 -9.76 21.38
C ALA A 32 7.85 -8.87 20.68
N SER A 33 9.11 -9.33 20.63
CA SER A 33 10.21 -8.65 19.93
C SER A 33 10.14 -8.81 18.41
N SER A 34 9.36 -9.76 17.91
CA SER A 34 9.11 -9.96 16.49
C SER A 34 7.68 -10.43 16.23
N ARG A 35 7.14 -10.11 15.05
CA ARG A 35 5.81 -10.53 14.59
C ARG A 35 5.86 -10.94 13.14
N VAL A 36 5.06 -11.92 12.76
CA VAL A 36 4.86 -12.29 11.35
C VAL A 36 3.52 -11.75 10.91
N VAL A 37 3.51 -10.91 9.88
CA VAL A 37 2.29 -10.37 9.27
C VAL A 37 2.40 -10.59 7.77
N ASN A 38 1.37 -11.18 7.17
CA ASN A 38 1.35 -11.54 5.74
C ASN A 38 2.59 -12.34 5.30
N GLY A 39 3.08 -13.25 6.14
CA GLY A 39 4.27 -14.06 5.85
C GLY A 39 5.62 -13.33 5.99
N VAL A 40 5.61 -12.02 6.26
CA VAL A 40 6.82 -11.22 6.49
C VAL A 40 7.09 -11.13 7.98
N ARG A 41 8.33 -11.47 8.37
CA ARG A 41 8.79 -11.31 9.75
C ARG A 41 9.28 -9.88 9.95
N HIS A 42 8.67 -9.18 10.89
CA HIS A 42 9.07 -7.87 11.36
C HIS A 42 9.72 -7.97 12.73
N GLU A 43 10.73 -7.13 12.97
CA GLU A 43 11.36 -6.96 14.27
C GLU A 43 10.98 -5.61 14.84
N ARG A 44 10.70 -5.57 16.14
CA ARG A 44 10.37 -4.33 16.82
C ARG A 44 11.63 -3.47 16.90
N GLY A 45 11.55 -2.23 16.41
CA GLY A 45 12.64 -1.27 16.53
C GLY A 45 12.97 -0.91 17.99
N GLU A 46 14.10 -0.23 18.18
CA GLU A 46 14.59 0.28 19.46
C GLU A 46 13.78 1.51 19.95
N TYR A 47 12.47 1.32 20.10
CA TYR A 47 11.55 2.31 20.64
C TYR A 47 11.41 2.14 22.15
N GLY A 48 11.16 3.25 22.84
CA GLY A 48 10.67 3.22 24.21
C GLY A 48 9.40 2.38 24.33
N ARG A 49 9.09 1.96 25.56
CA ARG A 49 7.83 1.29 25.87
C ARG A 49 6.98 2.22 26.72
N VAL A 50 5.66 2.16 26.49
CA VAL A 50 4.69 2.88 27.30
C VAL A 50 4.74 2.37 28.73
N THR A 51 4.78 3.29 29.69
CA THR A 51 4.75 3.05 31.13
C THR A 51 3.53 3.74 31.75
N ASP A 52 3.23 3.42 33.01
CA ASP A 52 2.16 4.10 33.75
C ASP A 52 2.40 5.61 33.91
N ASP A 53 3.68 6.05 33.94
CA ASP A 53 4.03 7.47 33.95
C ASP A 53 3.68 8.15 32.63
N ASP A 54 3.93 7.50 31.50
CA ASP A 54 3.54 8.01 30.18
C ASP A 54 2.01 8.15 30.10
N VAL A 55 1.27 7.16 30.58
CA VAL A 55 -0.20 7.20 30.63
C VAL A 55 -0.70 8.33 31.54
N ARG A 56 -0.12 8.51 32.74
CA ARG A 56 -0.45 9.64 33.64
C ARG A 56 -0.16 10.99 32.99
N HIS A 57 0.95 11.12 32.28
CA HIS A 57 1.29 12.33 31.55
C HIS A 57 0.21 12.68 30.53
N PHE A 58 -0.16 11.72 29.66
CA PHE A 58 -1.19 11.97 28.64
C PHE A 58 -2.58 12.24 29.23
N ARG A 59 -2.90 11.68 30.39
CA ARG A 59 -4.15 11.97 31.11
C ARG A 59 -4.18 13.40 31.63
N SER A 60 -3.05 13.89 32.14
CA SER A 60 -2.92 15.29 32.53
C SER A 60 -3.02 16.24 31.34
N LEU A 61 -2.50 15.83 30.17
CA LEU A 61 -2.52 16.64 28.95
C LEU A 61 -3.91 16.69 28.30
N LEU A 62 -4.53 15.53 28.07
CA LEU A 62 -5.74 15.40 27.25
C LEU A 62 -7.03 15.25 28.07
N GLY A 63 -6.90 14.96 29.37
CA GLY A 63 -8.01 14.53 30.22
C GLY A 63 -8.37 13.06 30.04
N GLU A 64 -8.93 12.45 31.09
CA GLU A 64 -9.18 10.99 31.13
C GLU A 64 -9.99 10.42 29.96
N PRO A 65 -11.09 11.03 29.50
CA PRO A 65 -11.89 10.46 28.40
C PRO A 65 -11.13 10.34 27.05
N ASN A 66 -9.98 11.02 26.94
CA ASN A 66 -9.16 11.09 25.74
C ASN A 66 -7.96 10.14 25.74
N VAL A 67 -7.74 9.41 26.83
CA VAL A 67 -6.68 8.41 26.95
C VAL A 67 -7.32 7.04 27.13
N VAL A 68 -7.21 6.20 26.10
CA VAL A 68 -7.84 4.88 26.09
C VAL A 68 -6.78 3.81 26.33
N THR A 69 -6.97 3.03 27.38
CA THR A 69 -6.15 1.87 27.73
C THR A 69 -7.03 0.65 28.00
N GLY A 70 -6.39 -0.51 28.10
CA GLY A 70 -7.05 -1.79 28.38
C GLY A 70 -7.53 -2.51 27.12
N ALA A 71 -7.27 -3.81 27.05
CA ALA A 71 -7.41 -4.63 25.85
C ALA A 71 -8.77 -4.52 25.15
N GLN A 72 -9.88 -4.47 25.91
CA GLN A 72 -11.22 -4.36 25.34
C GLN A 72 -11.48 -3.01 24.66
N ASN A 73 -10.97 -1.92 25.23
CA ASN A 73 -11.22 -0.57 24.72
C ASN A 73 -10.32 -0.23 23.53
N VAL A 74 -9.09 -0.73 23.52
CA VAL A 74 -8.13 -0.52 22.42
C VAL A 74 -8.35 -1.51 21.25
N GLY A 75 -9.02 -2.64 21.50
CA GLY A 75 -9.28 -3.68 20.50
C GLY A 75 -9.78 -3.17 19.14
N PRO A 76 -10.78 -2.27 19.06
CA PRO A 76 -11.26 -1.72 17.80
C PRO A 76 -10.21 -0.96 16.97
N TYR A 77 -9.15 -0.42 17.60
CA TYR A 77 -8.07 0.32 16.93
C TYR A 77 -6.96 -0.63 16.42
N ASN A 78 -6.98 -1.88 16.86
CA ASN A 78 -6.03 -2.94 16.51
C ASN A 78 -6.54 -3.87 15.39
N VAL A 79 -7.62 -3.51 14.71
CA VAL A 79 -8.16 -4.31 13.61
C VAL A 79 -8.29 -3.40 12.39
N ASP A 80 -7.61 -3.75 11.30
CA ASP A 80 -7.76 -3.03 10.03
C ASP A 80 -9.11 -3.34 9.37
N TYR A 81 -9.47 -2.57 8.35
CA TYR A 81 -10.76 -2.69 7.67
C TYR A 81 -11.00 -4.09 7.07
N LEU A 82 -9.96 -4.69 6.48
CA LEU A 82 -10.03 -6.01 5.84
C LEU A 82 -9.72 -7.17 6.81
N LYS A 83 -9.39 -6.87 8.08
CA LYS A 83 -9.11 -7.84 9.15
C LYS A 83 -7.94 -8.79 8.86
N HIS A 84 -6.97 -8.35 8.06
CA HIS A 84 -5.79 -9.16 7.72
C HIS A 84 -4.50 -8.65 8.38
N VAL A 85 -4.46 -7.40 8.88
CA VAL A 85 -3.35 -6.86 9.67
C VAL A 85 -3.80 -6.65 11.13
N PRO A 86 -3.45 -7.58 12.05
CA PRO A 86 -3.74 -7.40 13.46
C PRO A 86 -2.77 -6.39 14.09
N GLY A 87 -3.30 -5.32 14.68
CA GLY A 87 -2.53 -4.38 15.49
C GLY A 87 -2.27 -4.87 16.92
N ASN A 88 -1.38 -4.20 17.66
CA ASN A 88 -1.08 -4.56 19.06
C ASN A 88 -0.80 -3.35 19.98
N THR A 89 -1.45 -2.20 19.72
CA THR A 89 -1.34 -1.03 20.61
C THR A 89 -2.00 -1.30 21.97
N GLU A 90 -1.44 -0.69 23.02
CA GLU A 90 -1.99 -0.69 24.38
C GLU A 90 -2.51 0.68 24.80
N LEU A 91 -2.26 1.72 23.99
CA LEU A 91 -2.56 3.11 24.30
C LEU A 91 -3.06 3.85 23.06
N VAL A 92 -4.28 4.40 23.15
CA VAL A 92 -4.85 5.27 22.13
C VAL A 92 -5.10 6.66 22.72
N LEU A 93 -4.61 7.69 22.03
CA LEU A 93 -4.78 9.09 22.39
C LEU A 93 -5.74 9.77 21.41
N LYS A 94 -6.66 10.58 21.93
CA LYS A 94 -7.71 11.27 21.16
C LYS A 94 -7.61 12.78 21.33
N PRO A 95 -6.62 13.43 20.70
CA PRO A 95 -6.44 14.89 20.75
C PRO A 95 -7.68 15.61 20.19
N ARG A 96 -7.89 16.85 20.65
CA ARG A 96 -8.97 17.74 20.19
C ARG A 96 -8.45 18.94 19.41
N THR A 97 -7.21 19.36 19.67
CA THR A 97 -6.57 20.50 19.03
C THR A 97 -5.25 20.14 18.37
N THR A 98 -4.71 21.05 17.58
CA THR A 98 -3.38 20.91 16.96
C THR A 98 -2.29 20.93 18.03
N GLU A 99 -2.47 21.75 19.07
CA GLU A 99 -1.56 21.87 20.20
C GLU A 99 -1.50 20.55 21.00
N ASP A 100 -2.63 19.84 21.17
CA ASP A 100 -2.63 18.51 21.77
C ASP A 100 -1.72 17.55 20.98
N VAL A 101 -1.84 17.55 19.64
CA VAL A 101 -1.00 16.71 18.77
C VAL A 101 0.47 17.09 18.88
N SER A 102 0.78 18.39 18.88
CA SER A 102 2.13 18.92 19.10
C SER A 102 2.74 18.40 20.39
N GLU A 103 2.06 18.55 21.53
CA GLU A 103 2.59 18.12 22.82
C GLU A 103 2.68 16.59 22.93
N ILE A 104 1.75 15.83 22.33
CA ILE A 104 1.86 14.37 22.23
C ILE A 104 3.13 13.97 21.47
N LEU A 105 3.34 14.51 20.26
CA LEU A 105 4.46 14.10 19.41
C LEU A 105 5.80 14.52 20.02
N LYS A 106 5.88 15.72 20.60
CA LYS A 106 7.05 16.19 21.35
C LYS A 106 7.41 15.25 22.50
N TYR A 107 6.42 14.83 23.30
CA TYR A 107 6.63 13.87 24.39
C TYR A 107 7.09 12.51 23.86
N CYS A 108 6.41 11.97 22.85
CA CYS A 108 6.77 10.70 22.21
C CYS A 108 8.17 10.74 21.61
N SER A 109 8.58 11.85 20.99
CA SER A 109 9.92 12.04 20.44
C SER A 109 11.00 12.00 21.54
N GLY A 110 10.79 12.74 22.63
CA GLY A 110 11.70 12.74 23.78
C GLY A 110 11.84 11.36 24.44
N ARG A 111 10.77 10.56 24.46
CA ARG A 111 10.74 9.19 25.02
C ARG A 111 11.03 8.09 23.98
N ARG A 112 11.24 8.45 22.71
CA ARG A 112 11.29 7.54 21.56
C ARG A 112 10.14 6.53 21.51
N LEU A 113 8.92 6.95 21.87
CA LEU A 113 7.71 6.15 21.70
C LEU A 113 7.28 6.23 20.24
N ALA A 114 7.15 5.08 19.58
CA ALA A 114 6.59 5.02 18.24
C ALA A 114 5.11 5.40 18.26
N VAL A 115 4.65 6.06 17.20
CA VAL A 115 3.30 6.60 17.05
C VAL A 115 2.69 6.10 15.75
N CYS A 116 1.44 5.64 15.79
CA CYS A 116 0.65 5.28 14.61
C CYS A 116 -0.53 6.26 14.48
N PRO A 117 -0.47 7.24 13.55
CA PRO A 117 -1.63 8.09 13.28
C PRO A 117 -2.78 7.26 12.73
N GLN A 118 -3.99 7.45 13.27
CA GLN A 118 -5.17 6.72 12.82
C GLN A 118 -6.36 7.67 12.65
N ALA A 119 -6.91 7.69 11.44
CA ALA A 119 -8.09 8.47 11.09
C ALA A 119 -9.37 7.63 11.26
N GLY A 120 -10.18 7.49 10.21
CA GLY A 120 -11.38 6.64 10.21
C GLY A 120 -11.12 5.13 10.19
N ASN A 121 -9.85 4.69 10.15
CA ASN A 121 -9.45 3.27 10.06
C ASN A 121 -10.12 2.47 8.92
N THR A 122 -10.30 3.11 7.76
CA THR A 122 -10.89 2.50 6.55
C THR A 122 -9.86 2.13 5.47
N GLY A 123 -8.56 2.38 5.73
CA GLY A 123 -7.48 2.05 4.80
C GLY A 123 -7.26 0.55 4.68
N VAL A 124 -6.92 0.08 3.48
CA VAL A 124 -6.82 -1.35 3.16
C VAL A 124 -5.39 -1.87 3.04
N SER A 125 -4.39 -0.99 3.14
CA SER A 125 -2.97 -1.36 3.04
C SER A 125 -2.30 -1.57 4.41
N GLY A 126 -3.06 -1.60 5.51
CA GLY A 126 -2.53 -1.75 6.88
C GLY A 126 -1.83 -0.49 7.42
N GLY A 127 -1.97 0.65 6.75
CA GLY A 127 -1.29 1.91 7.11
C GLY A 127 -1.70 2.48 8.46
N GLY A 128 -2.97 2.31 8.85
CA GLY A 128 -3.56 2.93 10.04
C GLY A 128 -3.51 2.11 11.34
N VAL A 129 -2.92 0.91 11.36
CA VAL A 129 -2.85 0.04 12.55
C VAL A 129 -1.43 -0.12 13.09
N ALA A 130 -1.27 -0.16 14.42
CA ALA A 130 0.02 -0.30 15.09
C ALA A 130 0.60 -1.72 14.94
N LEU A 131 1.77 -1.90 14.33
CA LEU A 131 2.34 -3.22 14.07
C LEU A 131 2.86 -3.90 15.34
N PHE A 132 3.34 -3.15 16.32
CA PHE A 132 3.71 -3.63 17.64
C PHE A 132 2.91 -2.83 18.67
N ASP A 133 3.59 -2.11 19.56
CA ASP A 133 3.05 -1.35 20.68
C ASP A 133 3.10 0.17 20.43
N GLU A 134 3.07 0.61 19.17
CA GLU A 134 3.01 2.03 18.83
C GLU A 134 1.79 2.69 19.47
N VAL A 135 1.96 3.91 20.00
CA VAL A 135 0.87 4.73 20.53
C VAL A 135 -0.01 5.16 19.36
N VAL A 136 -1.29 4.81 19.39
CA VAL A 136 -2.21 5.27 18.35
C VAL A 136 -2.65 6.69 18.65
N VAL A 137 -2.47 7.61 17.70
CA VAL A 137 -2.99 8.99 17.79
C VAL A 137 -4.18 9.10 16.85
N SER A 138 -5.39 9.17 17.43
CA SER A 138 -6.64 9.16 16.69
C SER A 138 -7.19 10.56 16.47
N THR A 139 -7.43 10.94 15.22
CA THR A 139 -7.98 12.27 14.86
C THR A 139 -9.48 12.41 15.11
N GLN A 140 -10.18 11.36 15.56
CA GLN A 140 -11.65 11.31 15.63
C GLN A 140 -12.32 12.44 16.44
N ARG A 141 -11.60 13.08 17.38
CA ARG A 141 -12.13 14.20 18.18
C ARG A 141 -11.76 15.58 17.62
N MET A 142 -10.98 15.62 16.56
CA MET A 142 -10.66 16.82 15.78
C MET A 142 -11.64 16.92 14.60
N ASN A 143 -12.94 17.06 14.89
CA ASN A 143 -14.01 16.88 13.90
C ASN A 143 -14.84 18.14 13.64
N SER A 144 -14.27 19.32 13.88
CA SER A 144 -14.95 20.61 13.68
C SER A 144 -14.73 21.18 12.27
N ILE A 145 -15.81 21.64 11.65
CA ILE A 145 -15.76 22.56 10.51
C ILE A 145 -15.41 23.94 11.06
N ILE A 146 -14.33 24.55 10.56
CA ILE A 146 -13.79 25.81 11.07
C ILE A 146 -14.43 26.98 10.33
N ASN A 147 -14.50 26.89 9.00
CA ASN A 147 -15.09 27.92 8.15
C ASN A 147 -15.51 27.32 6.80
N PHE A 148 -16.55 27.87 6.19
CA PHE A 148 -16.88 27.64 4.79
C PHE A 148 -17.25 28.98 4.14
N ASP A 149 -16.57 29.31 3.04
CA ASP A 149 -16.90 30.49 2.23
C ASP A 149 -17.67 30.05 0.97
N PRO A 150 -19.00 30.30 0.89
CA PRO A 150 -19.81 29.90 -0.25
C PRO A 150 -19.51 30.70 -1.52
N VAL A 151 -18.80 31.82 -1.45
CA VAL A 151 -18.43 32.60 -2.64
C VAL A 151 -17.23 31.97 -3.33
N SER A 152 -16.18 31.65 -2.57
CA SER A 152 -14.99 30.99 -3.12
C SER A 152 -15.13 29.47 -3.21
N GLY A 153 -16.08 28.88 -2.48
CA GLY A 153 -16.24 27.43 -2.34
C GLY A 153 -15.17 26.79 -1.47
N VAL A 154 -14.49 27.54 -0.59
CA VAL A 154 -13.39 27.00 0.22
C VAL A 154 -13.90 26.54 1.60
N LEU A 155 -13.68 25.26 1.89
CA LEU A 155 -13.92 24.64 3.19
C LEU A 155 -12.63 24.57 3.99
N VAL A 156 -12.67 25.02 5.25
CA VAL A 156 -11.61 24.82 6.25
C VAL A 156 -12.16 23.94 7.37
N CYS A 157 -11.53 22.80 7.63
CA CYS A 157 -11.98 21.85 8.64
C CYS A 157 -10.81 21.12 9.31
N GLN A 158 -11.09 20.50 10.46
CA GLN A 158 -10.14 19.63 11.14
C GLN A 158 -10.04 18.26 10.47
N ALA A 159 -8.89 17.60 10.64
CA ALA A 159 -8.54 16.33 9.98
C ALA A 159 -9.48 15.16 10.31
N GLY A 160 -10.17 15.19 11.44
CA GLY A 160 -11.09 14.15 11.89
C GLY A 160 -12.52 14.30 11.38
N CYS A 161 -12.83 15.32 10.57
CA CYS A 161 -14.14 15.44 9.96
C CYS A 161 -14.43 14.26 9.02
N VAL A 162 -15.55 13.56 9.27
CA VAL A 162 -16.02 12.45 8.43
C VAL A 162 -16.46 13.00 7.08
N LEU A 163 -16.07 12.32 5.99
CA LEU A 163 -16.32 12.79 4.62
C LEU A 163 -17.82 13.01 4.36
N GLU A 164 -18.69 12.07 4.75
CA GLU A 164 -20.14 12.19 4.57
C GLU A 164 -20.71 13.43 5.32
N SER A 165 -20.24 13.70 6.54
CA SER A 165 -20.67 14.91 7.28
C SER A 165 -20.22 16.21 6.61
N LEU A 166 -19.06 16.22 5.94
CA LEU A 166 -18.62 17.37 5.14
C LEU A 166 -19.50 17.53 3.88
N MET A 167 -19.87 16.44 3.23
CA MET A 167 -20.78 16.46 2.07
C MET A 167 -22.14 17.04 2.46
N GLU A 168 -22.76 16.53 3.52
CA GLU A 168 -24.05 17.01 4.03
C GLU A 168 -24.01 18.51 4.37
N HIS A 169 -22.92 18.99 4.97
CA HIS A 169 -22.74 20.41 5.26
C HIS A 169 -22.65 21.27 3.99
N LEU A 170 -21.86 20.84 3.00
CA LEU A 170 -21.66 21.59 1.76
C LEU A 170 -22.91 21.63 0.88
N GLU A 171 -23.67 20.53 0.84
CA GLU A 171 -24.91 20.43 0.06
C GLU A 171 -25.92 21.51 0.47
N SER A 172 -26.03 21.83 1.76
CA SER A 172 -26.90 22.90 2.27
C SER A 172 -26.52 24.30 1.76
N HIS A 173 -25.31 24.46 1.24
CA HIS A 173 -24.80 25.69 0.65
C HIS A 173 -24.69 25.64 -0.88
N GLY A 174 -25.17 24.56 -1.52
CA GLY A 174 -25.07 24.38 -2.98
C GLY A 174 -23.68 23.99 -3.48
N HIS A 175 -22.85 23.41 -2.60
CA HIS A 175 -21.52 22.87 -2.93
C HIS A 175 -21.46 21.37 -2.66
N MET A 176 -20.36 20.74 -3.07
CA MET A 176 -20.08 19.34 -2.80
C MET A 176 -18.58 19.14 -2.52
N MET A 177 -18.23 18.01 -1.89
CA MET A 177 -16.83 17.58 -1.82
C MET A 177 -16.33 17.21 -3.22
N PRO A 178 -15.07 17.52 -3.58
CA PRO A 178 -14.46 17.11 -4.85
C PRO A 178 -14.15 15.61 -4.92
N LEU A 179 -14.46 14.88 -3.86
CA LEU A 179 -14.13 13.48 -3.64
C LEU A 179 -15.40 12.72 -3.23
N ASP A 180 -15.59 11.52 -3.76
CA ASP A 180 -16.59 10.56 -3.29
C ASP A 180 -16.04 9.13 -3.38
N LEU A 181 -16.23 8.34 -2.33
CA LEU A 181 -15.71 6.98 -2.21
C LEU A 181 -16.58 6.13 -1.27
N GLY A 182 -16.47 4.81 -1.39
CA GLY A 182 -17.37 3.87 -0.70
C GLY A 182 -17.31 3.92 0.83
N SER A 183 -16.22 4.42 1.42
CA SER A 183 -16.05 4.54 2.88
C SER A 183 -16.45 5.92 3.44
N LYS A 184 -17.19 6.74 2.69
CA LYS A 184 -17.54 8.14 3.04
C LYS A 184 -18.17 8.31 4.44
N GLY A 185 -18.98 7.35 4.90
CA GLY A 185 -19.62 7.38 6.22
C GLY A 185 -18.69 7.12 7.42
N SER A 186 -17.39 6.84 7.19
CA SER A 186 -16.44 6.58 8.28
C SER A 186 -15.04 7.11 8.03
N CYS A 187 -14.61 7.22 6.76
CA CYS A 187 -13.33 7.84 6.44
C CYS A 187 -13.34 9.31 6.86
N GLN A 188 -12.18 9.81 7.28
CA GLN A 188 -12.00 11.18 7.73
C GLN A 188 -11.06 11.91 6.78
N ILE A 189 -11.25 13.22 6.63
CA ILE A 189 -10.56 14.01 5.61
C ILE A 189 -9.03 13.97 5.74
N GLY A 190 -8.49 13.96 6.95
CA GLY A 190 -7.05 13.80 7.20
C GLY A 190 -6.52 12.45 6.73
N GLY A 191 -7.33 11.39 6.86
CA GLY A 191 -7.03 10.07 6.30
C GLY A 191 -7.04 10.10 4.76
N ASN A 192 -8.08 10.69 4.16
CA ASN A 192 -8.17 10.82 2.70
C ASN A 192 -6.96 11.57 2.12
N LEU A 193 -6.53 12.66 2.78
CA LEU A 193 -5.36 13.44 2.39
C LEU A 193 -4.06 12.66 2.59
N SER A 194 -3.92 12.00 3.74
CA SER A 194 -2.73 11.21 4.08
C SER A 194 -2.50 10.05 3.11
N THR A 195 -3.57 9.46 2.55
CA THR A 195 -3.47 8.41 1.53
C THR A 195 -3.58 8.93 0.10
N ASN A 196 -3.79 10.24 -0.11
CA ASN A 196 -4.15 10.83 -1.40
C ASN A 196 -5.29 10.07 -2.11
N ALA A 197 -6.40 9.87 -1.41
CA ALA A 197 -7.52 9.09 -1.89
C ALA A 197 -8.00 9.56 -3.28
N GLY A 198 -8.20 8.58 -4.16
CA GLY A 198 -8.91 8.72 -5.43
C GLY A 198 -10.42 8.55 -5.22
N GLY A 199 -11.15 8.14 -6.25
CA GLY A 199 -12.58 7.89 -6.16
C GLY A 199 -13.28 8.10 -7.49
N ILE A 200 -14.60 7.89 -7.50
CA ILE A 200 -15.41 7.77 -8.72
C ILE A 200 -15.53 9.05 -9.57
N ARG A 201 -14.99 10.19 -9.08
CA ARG A 201 -15.09 11.51 -9.72
C ARG A 201 -13.75 12.18 -10.02
N VAL A 202 -12.64 11.44 -9.91
CA VAL A 202 -11.28 11.95 -10.20
C VAL A 202 -11.18 12.49 -11.62
N ILE A 203 -11.83 11.87 -12.61
CA ILE A 203 -11.83 12.32 -14.01
C ILE A 203 -12.30 13.79 -14.17
N ARG A 204 -13.15 14.27 -13.26
CA ARG A 204 -13.73 15.63 -13.31
C ARG A 204 -13.04 16.62 -12.40
N TYR A 205 -12.75 16.22 -11.17
CA TYR A 205 -12.24 17.14 -10.15
C TYR A 205 -10.75 16.97 -9.86
N GLY A 206 -10.12 15.95 -10.43
CA GLY A 206 -8.74 15.58 -10.14
C GLY A 206 -8.59 14.85 -8.81
N THR A 207 -7.35 14.55 -8.45
CA THR A 207 -7.00 13.98 -7.15
C THR A 207 -7.05 15.06 -6.06
N LEU A 208 -7.06 14.65 -4.79
CA LEU A 208 -7.02 15.60 -3.68
C LEU A 208 -5.82 16.56 -3.73
N GLN A 209 -4.69 16.16 -4.32
CA GLN A 209 -3.54 17.05 -4.53
C GLN A 209 -3.90 18.36 -5.28
N GLY A 210 -4.83 18.31 -6.24
CA GLY A 210 -5.26 19.49 -7.00
C GLY A 210 -6.34 20.34 -6.31
N CYS A 211 -7.09 19.72 -5.38
CA CYS A 211 -8.23 20.33 -4.71
C CYS A 211 -7.86 20.99 -3.38
N VAL A 212 -6.76 20.56 -2.75
CA VAL A 212 -6.30 21.09 -1.45
C VAL A 212 -5.55 22.40 -1.66
N LEU A 213 -5.99 23.43 -0.95
CA LEU A 213 -5.37 24.76 -0.98
C LEU A 213 -4.26 24.89 0.07
N GLY A 214 -4.50 24.34 1.27
CA GLY A 214 -3.55 24.37 2.38
C GLY A 214 -3.80 23.29 3.43
N LEU A 215 -2.77 23.00 4.22
CA LEU A 215 -2.79 22.02 5.30
C LEU A 215 -2.06 22.56 6.52
N GLU A 216 -2.54 22.21 7.70
CA GLU A 216 -1.77 22.29 8.93
C GLU A 216 -1.40 20.86 9.35
N ALA A 217 -0.14 20.63 9.69
CA ALA A 217 0.35 19.33 10.11
C ALA A 217 1.40 19.46 11.22
N VAL A 218 1.53 18.42 12.05
CA VAL A 218 2.49 18.37 13.14
C VAL A 218 3.56 17.32 12.85
N MET A 219 4.83 17.75 12.87
CA MET A 219 5.99 16.89 12.68
C MET A 219 6.32 16.06 13.92
N ALA A 220 7.23 15.08 13.78
CA ALA A 220 7.56 14.14 14.84
C ALA A 220 8.08 14.79 16.13
N ASP A 221 8.78 15.91 16.03
CA ASP A 221 9.30 16.68 17.16
C ASP A 221 8.26 17.59 17.84
N GLY A 222 7.02 17.59 17.34
CA GLY A 222 5.94 18.47 17.78
C GLY A 222 5.87 19.80 17.02
N THR A 223 6.78 20.09 16.09
CA THR A 223 6.72 21.32 15.30
C THR A 223 5.43 21.38 14.48
N ILE A 224 4.65 22.45 14.68
CA ILE A 224 3.47 22.74 13.88
C ILE A 224 3.90 23.43 12.59
N VAL A 225 3.66 22.75 11.46
CA VAL A 225 3.87 23.29 10.12
C VAL A 225 2.53 23.83 9.62
N ASP A 226 2.38 25.15 9.72
CA ASP A 226 1.22 25.86 9.22
C ASP A 226 1.42 26.23 7.74
N CYS A 227 0.86 25.42 6.85
CA CYS A 227 0.69 25.71 5.43
C CYS A 227 -0.80 25.91 5.11
N LEU A 228 -1.62 26.30 6.10
CA LEU A 228 -3.05 26.50 5.91
C LEU A 228 -3.26 27.80 5.14
N ASN A 229 -3.80 27.66 3.94
CA ASN A 229 -4.08 28.77 3.04
C ASN A 229 -5.39 28.51 2.31
N THR A 230 -6.18 29.57 2.12
CA THR A 230 -7.45 29.55 1.38
C THR A 230 -7.34 30.17 -0.02
N MET A 231 -6.15 30.66 -0.40
CA MET A 231 -5.91 31.25 -1.71
C MET A 231 -5.85 30.17 -2.81
N ARG A 232 -6.50 30.45 -3.95
CA ARG A 232 -6.45 29.56 -5.12
C ARG A 232 -5.07 29.51 -5.78
N LYS A 233 -4.30 30.59 -5.65
CA LYS A 233 -2.94 30.73 -6.19
C LYS A 233 -2.04 31.33 -5.12
N ASP A 234 -0.94 30.66 -4.85
CA ASP A 234 0.08 31.10 -3.92
C ASP A 234 1.41 30.43 -4.32
N ASN A 235 2.32 31.22 -4.89
CA ASN A 235 3.60 30.74 -5.40
C ASN A 235 4.77 31.30 -4.56
N THR A 236 4.59 31.40 -3.24
CA THR A 236 5.56 32.01 -2.31
C THR A 236 6.58 30.99 -1.78
N GLY A 237 7.19 30.19 -2.67
CA GLY A 237 8.20 29.19 -2.33
C GLY A 237 7.73 27.76 -2.60
N TYR A 238 8.26 26.79 -1.84
CA TYR A 238 7.90 25.38 -2.03
C TYR A 238 6.48 25.09 -1.53
N HIS A 239 5.73 24.28 -2.27
CA HIS A 239 4.38 23.85 -1.87
C HIS A 239 4.45 22.71 -0.85
N LEU A 240 4.90 23.02 0.37
CA LEU A 240 5.19 22.03 1.42
C LEU A 240 4.00 21.14 1.79
N LYS A 241 2.76 21.61 1.62
CA LYS A 241 1.54 20.80 1.83
C LYS A 241 1.58 19.46 1.07
N HIS A 242 2.19 19.41 -0.12
CA HIS A 242 2.26 18.18 -0.92
C HIS A 242 3.15 17.10 -0.29
N LEU A 243 4.05 17.47 0.63
CA LEU A 243 4.84 16.48 1.36
C LEU A 243 3.95 15.63 2.29
N PHE A 244 2.83 16.18 2.78
CA PHE A 244 1.94 15.45 3.69
C PHE A 244 0.87 14.64 2.96
N ILE A 245 0.48 15.06 1.75
CA ILE A 245 -0.54 14.38 0.94
C ILE A 245 0.06 13.10 0.34
N GLY A 246 -0.51 11.93 0.68
CA GLY A 246 0.05 10.63 0.29
C GLY A 246 1.24 10.16 1.13
N SER A 247 1.55 10.84 2.24
CA SER A 247 2.65 10.45 3.15
C SER A 247 2.29 9.34 4.14
N GLU A 248 1.00 9.00 4.24
CA GLU A 248 0.46 7.95 5.11
C GLU A 248 0.87 8.10 6.59
N GLY A 249 0.95 9.36 7.05
CA GLY A 249 1.29 9.70 8.43
C GLY A 249 2.76 9.50 8.79
N THR A 250 3.63 9.25 7.81
CA THR A 250 5.07 9.01 8.05
C THR A 250 5.88 10.30 8.15
N LEU A 251 5.38 11.43 7.64
CA LEU A 251 6.08 12.72 7.66
C LEU A 251 5.47 13.74 8.64
N GLY A 252 4.28 13.45 9.15
CA GLY A 252 3.56 14.29 10.10
C GLY A 252 2.12 13.85 10.27
N VAL A 253 1.44 14.42 11.25
CA VAL A 253 0.00 14.23 11.49
C VAL A 253 -0.74 15.46 10.98
N ILE A 254 -1.55 15.30 9.92
CA ILE A 254 -2.41 16.37 9.41
C ILE A 254 -3.48 16.69 10.46
N THR A 255 -3.64 17.97 10.81
CA THR A 255 -4.58 18.45 11.84
C THR A 255 -5.71 19.30 11.28
N LYS A 256 -5.46 20.08 10.21
CA LYS A 256 -6.46 20.88 9.50
C LYS A 256 -6.21 20.87 7.99
N ALA A 257 -7.27 21.12 7.23
CA ALA A 257 -7.21 21.24 5.78
C ALA A 257 -8.10 22.37 5.26
N ALA A 258 -7.62 23.06 4.23
CA ALA A 258 -8.38 23.97 3.39
C ALA A 258 -8.56 23.35 2.01
N ILE A 259 -9.80 23.15 1.57
CA ILE A 259 -10.16 22.38 0.36
C ILE A 259 -11.10 23.20 -0.50
N LEU A 260 -10.85 23.22 -1.81
CA LEU A 260 -11.76 23.79 -2.79
C LEU A 260 -12.90 22.81 -3.10
N CYS A 261 -14.13 23.23 -2.83
CA CYS A 261 -15.34 22.46 -2.99
C CYS A 261 -16.12 22.93 -4.24
N PRO A 262 -16.29 22.07 -5.26
CA PRO A 262 -17.08 22.39 -6.44
C PRO A 262 -18.53 22.74 -6.12
N ASN A 263 -19.19 23.42 -7.04
CA ASN A 263 -20.64 23.63 -6.98
C ASN A 263 -21.36 22.29 -7.12
N LEU A 264 -22.47 22.12 -6.39
CA LEU A 264 -23.36 20.99 -6.54
C LEU A 264 -24.02 21.05 -7.93
N PRO A 265 -23.91 20.00 -8.77
CA PRO A 265 -24.53 19.99 -10.09
C PRO A 265 -26.05 20.03 -9.99
N LYS A 266 -26.70 20.77 -10.90
CA LYS A 266 -28.17 20.87 -10.95
C LYS A 266 -28.81 19.67 -11.64
N TYR A 267 -28.09 19.05 -12.56
CA TYR A 267 -28.55 17.93 -13.37
C TYR A 267 -27.49 16.85 -13.36
N VAL A 268 -27.90 15.64 -12.97
CA VAL A 268 -27.06 14.44 -12.99
C VAL A 268 -27.76 13.39 -13.85
N ASN A 269 -27.03 12.82 -14.79
CA ASN A 269 -27.55 11.78 -15.69
C ASN A 269 -26.59 10.60 -15.65
N VAL A 270 -27.12 9.39 -15.55
CA VAL A 270 -26.33 8.15 -15.55
C VAL A 270 -26.76 7.25 -16.69
N ALA A 271 -25.77 6.65 -17.35
CA ALA A 271 -25.97 5.56 -18.29
C ALA A 271 -25.26 4.30 -17.81
N PHE A 272 -25.91 3.15 -17.99
CA PHE A 272 -25.33 1.82 -17.84
C PHE A 272 -25.34 1.14 -19.20
N ILE A 273 -24.16 0.77 -19.71
CA ILE A 273 -23.93 0.47 -21.13
C ILE A 273 -23.26 -0.91 -21.25
N GLY A 274 -23.76 -1.78 -22.14
CA GLY A 274 -23.18 -3.09 -22.43
C GLY A 274 -22.31 -3.08 -23.70
N LEU A 275 -21.12 -3.71 -23.65
CA LEU A 275 -20.16 -3.73 -24.76
C LEU A 275 -19.55 -5.13 -24.99
N ASP A 276 -19.25 -5.44 -26.25
CA ASP A 276 -18.76 -6.77 -26.65
C ASP A 276 -17.24 -6.98 -26.49
N SER A 277 -16.46 -5.91 -26.24
CA SER A 277 -15.01 -6.02 -26.07
C SER A 277 -14.40 -4.82 -25.34
N TYR A 278 -13.19 -5.01 -24.80
CA TYR A 278 -12.44 -3.93 -24.17
C TYR A 278 -12.01 -2.83 -25.16
N ASP A 279 -11.74 -3.17 -26.42
CA ASP A 279 -11.47 -2.18 -27.48
C ASP A 279 -12.66 -1.23 -27.68
N LYS A 280 -13.89 -1.77 -27.67
CA LYS A 280 -15.11 -0.95 -27.71
C LYS A 280 -15.26 -0.07 -26.45
N VAL A 281 -14.79 -0.51 -25.28
CA VAL A 281 -14.76 0.32 -24.05
C VAL A 281 -13.87 1.55 -24.26
N LEU A 282 -12.67 1.37 -24.82
CA LEU A 282 -11.76 2.49 -25.09
C LEU A 282 -12.29 3.44 -26.17
N LYS A 283 -12.91 2.89 -27.22
CA LYS A 283 -13.58 3.71 -28.25
C LYS A 283 -14.73 4.52 -27.67
N LEU A 284 -15.58 3.91 -26.85
CA LEU A 284 -16.65 4.62 -26.13
C LEU A 284 -16.08 5.67 -25.18
N PHE A 285 -14.98 5.40 -24.49
CA PHE A 285 -14.31 6.38 -23.64
C PHE A 285 -13.82 7.58 -24.45
N SER A 286 -13.22 7.36 -25.62
CA SER A 286 -12.82 8.44 -26.53
C SER A 286 -14.02 9.28 -26.99
N VAL A 287 -15.13 8.63 -27.35
CA VAL A 287 -16.38 9.33 -27.71
C VAL A 287 -16.92 10.13 -26.53
N ALA A 288 -17.00 9.53 -25.34
CA ALA A 288 -17.48 10.21 -24.14
C ALA A 288 -16.64 11.45 -23.79
N ARG A 289 -15.31 11.37 -23.95
CA ARG A 289 -14.42 12.53 -23.75
C ARG A 289 -14.65 13.63 -24.77
N ALA A 290 -14.87 13.29 -26.03
CA ALA A 290 -15.10 14.25 -27.10
C ALA A 290 -16.48 14.92 -27.00
N GLU A 291 -17.52 14.12 -26.75
CA GLU A 291 -18.92 14.57 -26.79
C GLU A 291 -19.39 15.20 -25.49
N PHE A 292 -19.00 14.65 -24.34
CA PHE A 292 -19.48 15.13 -23.03
C PHE A 292 -18.53 16.13 -22.39
N GLY A 293 -17.27 16.15 -22.81
CA GLY A 293 -16.28 17.15 -22.45
C GLY A 293 -16.24 17.43 -20.96
N GLU A 294 -16.51 18.67 -20.60
CA GLU A 294 -16.49 19.12 -19.21
C GLU A 294 -17.58 18.50 -18.36
N THR A 295 -18.69 17.98 -18.90
CA THR A 295 -19.78 17.42 -18.07
C THR A 295 -19.53 16.01 -17.56
N LEU A 296 -18.59 15.28 -18.17
CA LEU A 296 -18.23 13.91 -17.77
C LEU A 296 -17.73 13.89 -16.32
N SER A 297 -18.47 13.26 -15.42
CA SER A 297 -18.12 13.14 -14.00
C SER A 297 -17.63 11.76 -13.60
N SER A 298 -18.00 10.71 -14.34
CA SER A 298 -17.48 9.36 -14.10
C SER A 298 -17.52 8.49 -15.36
N PHE A 299 -16.58 7.53 -15.43
CA PHE A 299 -16.52 6.48 -16.45
C PHE A 299 -15.92 5.22 -15.83
N GLU A 300 -16.78 4.30 -15.42
CA GLU A 300 -16.43 3.11 -14.65
C GLU A 300 -16.61 1.86 -15.49
N LEU A 301 -15.56 1.04 -15.61
CA LEU A 301 -15.61 -0.28 -16.22
C LEU A 301 -16.00 -1.33 -15.17
N MET A 302 -16.85 -2.28 -15.55
CA MET A 302 -17.06 -3.55 -14.86
C MET A 302 -17.06 -4.68 -15.89
N ASP A 303 -16.40 -5.79 -15.59
CA ASP A 303 -16.55 -7.00 -16.39
C ASP A 303 -17.78 -7.82 -16.01
N ASN A 304 -18.13 -8.79 -16.86
CA ASN A 304 -19.27 -9.66 -16.60
C ASN A 304 -19.13 -10.46 -15.31
N ALA A 305 -17.93 -10.94 -14.99
CA ALA A 305 -17.68 -11.69 -13.76
C ALA A 305 -18.08 -10.86 -12.52
N THR A 306 -17.78 -9.56 -12.54
CA THR A 306 -18.18 -8.60 -11.49
C THR A 306 -19.69 -8.43 -11.43
N VAL A 307 -20.34 -8.08 -12.55
CA VAL A 307 -21.78 -7.80 -12.58
C VAL A 307 -22.60 -9.04 -12.21
N THR A 308 -22.25 -10.19 -12.77
CA THR A 308 -22.89 -11.48 -12.47
C THR A 308 -22.71 -11.88 -11.00
N CYS A 309 -21.54 -11.60 -10.41
CA CYS A 309 -21.30 -11.84 -8.99
C CYS A 309 -22.22 -10.99 -8.10
N VAL A 310 -22.34 -9.70 -8.40
CA VAL A 310 -23.21 -8.77 -7.68
C VAL A 310 -24.68 -9.18 -7.83
N GLU A 311 -25.11 -9.48 -9.05
CA GLU A 311 -26.49 -9.87 -9.34
C GLU A 311 -26.88 -11.15 -8.59
N ASN A 312 -26.03 -12.18 -8.62
CA ASN A 312 -26.32 -13.45 -7.95
C ASN A 312 -26.20 -13.38 -6.43
N SER A 313 -25.19 -12.69 -5.92
CA SER A 313 -24.86 -12.72 -4.48
C SER A 313 -25.58 -11.65 -3.67
N LEU A 314 -25.94 -10.52 -4.30
CA LEU A 314 -26.60 -9.39 -3.66
C LEU A 314 -28.03 -9.15 -4.18
N HIS A 315 -28.47 -9.89 -5.20
CA HIS A 315 -29.80 -9.74 -5.82
C HIS A 315 -30.08 -8.34 -6.39
N LEU A 316 -29.00 -7.65 -6.82
CA LEU A 316 -29.08 -6.37 -7.52
C LEU A 316 -29.10 -6.63 -9.02
N ARG A 317 -30.28 -6.51 -9.64
CA ARG A 317 -30.44 -6.80 -11.07
C ARG A 317 -29.69 -5.80 -11.94
N CYS A 318 -29.08 -6.29 -13.02
CA CYS A 318 -28.52 -5.45 -14.06
C CYS A 318 -29.64 -4.60 -14.72
N PRO A 319 -29.40 -3.31 -15.05
CA PRO A 319 -30.41 -2.46 -15.71
C PRO A 319 -30.71 -2.87 -17.16
N ILE A 320 -29.81 -3.63 -17.77
CA ILE A 320 -29.90 -4.20 -19.12
C ILE A 320 -29.69 -5.71 -19.06
N ALA A 321 -29.80 -6.42 -20.19
CA ALA A 321 -29.51 -7.85 -20.23
C ALA A 321 -28.07 -8.13 -19.75
N ASN A 322 -27.92 -9.08 -18.80
CA ASN A 322 -26.60 -9.48 -18.31
C ASN A 322 -25.97 -10.56 -19.23
N ASP A 323 -25.69 -10.20 -20.48
CA ASP A 323 -25.17 -11.11 -21.52
C ASP A 323 -23.89 -10.59 -22.22
N ARG A 324 -23.36 -9.45 -21.77
CA ARG A 324 -22.16 -8.81 -22.35
C ARG A 324 -20.92 -9.04 -21.51
N PRO A 325 -19.73 -9.15 -22.13
CA PRO A 325 -18.46 -9.31 -21.42
C PRO A 325 -18.06 -8.07 -20.61
N PHE A 326 -18.47 -6.88 -21.04
CA PHE A 326 -18.12 -5.62 -20.40
C PHE A 326 -19.34 -4.72 -20.22
N TYR A 327 -19.31 -3.96 -19.13
CA TYR A 327 -20.27 -2.91 -18.81
C TYR A 327 -19.55 -1.63 -18.43
N VAL A 328 -20.11 -0.50 -18.85
CA VAL A 328 -19.62 0.83 -18.48
C VAL A 328 -20.73 1.61 -17.81
N LEU A 329 -20.42 2.24 -16.66
CA LEU A 329 -21.26 3.25 -16.04
C LEU A 329 -20.68 4.64 -16.34
N VAL A 330 -21.48 5.49 -16.97
CA VAL A 330 -21.13 6.89 -17.27
C VAL A 330 -22.01 7.81 -16.45
N GLU A 331 -21.42 8.79 -15.76
CA GLU A 331 -22.14 9.86 -15.08
C GLU A 331 -21.80 11.20 -15.74
N LEU A 332 -22.83 12.02 -15.99
CA LEU A 332 -22.68 13.43 -16.36
C LEU A 332 -23.22 14.32 -15.25
N ALA A 333 -22.44 15.33 -14.88
CA ALA A 333 -22.80 16.36 -13.91
C ALA A 333 -22.75 17.75 -14.58
N SER A 334 -23.91 18.43 -14.60
CA SER A 334 -24.09 19.67 -15.35
C SER A 334 -24.92 20.73 -14.61
N SER A 335 -24.69 21.98 -14.98
CA SER A 335 -25.55 23.13 -14.61
C SER A 335 -26.68 23.35 -15.62
N ARG A 336 -26.66 22.65 -16.76
CA ARG A 336 -27.64 22.78 -17.86
C ARG A 336 -28.51 21.51 -17.96
N PRO A 337 -29.83 21.66 -18.21
CA PRO A 337 -30.75 20.52 -18.33
C PRO A 337 -30.52 19.66 -19.58
N THR A 338 -29.73 20.13 -20.54
CA THR A 338 -29.56 19.47 -21.85
C THR A 338 -28.62 18.26 -21.83
N ALA A 339 -27.90 18.02 -20.72
CA ALA A 339 -26.91 16.95 -20.63
C ALA A 339 -27.51 15.55 -20.85
N GLY A 340 -28.70 15.28 -20.31
CA GLY A 340 -29.39 13.99 -20.49
C GLY A 340 -29.76 13.73 -21.95
N ARG A 341 -30.39 14.70 -22.61
CA ARG A 341 -30.73 14.60 -24.04
C ARG A 341 -29.48 14.42 -24.93
N HIS A 342 -28.39 15.11 -24.59
CA HIS A 342 -27.13 14.96 -25.31
C HIS A 342 -26.54 13.55 -25.13
N MET A 343 -26.56 13.01 -23.90
CA MET A 343 -26.21 11.61 -23.63
C MET A 343 -27.04 10.64 -24.47
N GLU A 344 -28.36 10.80 -24.50
CA GLU A 344 -29.26 9.94 -25.29
C GLU A 344 -28.91 9.96 -26.79
N ASN A 345 -28.66 11.14 -27.36
CA ASN A 345 -28.28 11.26 -28.77
C ASN A 345 -26.95 10.56 -29.09
N VAL A 346 -25.94 10.72 -28.23
CA VAL A 346 -24.63 10.09 -28.40
C VAL A 346 -24.74 8.56 -28.28
N LEU A 347 -25.53 8.07 -27.33
CA LEU A 347 -25.74 6.62 -27.14
C LEU A 347 -26.58 6.03 -28.28
N ALA A 348 -27.59 6.74 -28.79
CA ALA A 348 -28.34 6.32 -29.97
C ALA A 348 -27.42 6.17 -31.19
N LYS A 349 -26.52 7.14 -31.40
CA LYS A 349 -25.52 7.05 -32.47
C LYS A 349 -24.54 5.89 -32.26
N ALA A 350 -24.09 5.67 -31.03
CA ALA A 350 -23.22 4.55 -30.69
C ALA A 350 -23.90 3.17 -30.90
N LEU A 351 -25.23 3.07 -30.70
CA LEU A 351 -26.01 1.88 -31.04
C LEU A 351 -26.08 1.67 -32.55
N GLU A 352 -26.41 2.72 -33.32
CA GLU A 352 -26.43 2.67 -34.80
C GLU A 352 -25.10 2.21 -35.38
N ASP A 353 -23.99 2.72 -34.83
CA ASP A 353 -22.63 2.39 -35.26
C ASP A 353 -22.13 1.04 -34.70
N SER A 354 -22.98 0.29 -33.97
CA SER A 354 -22.65 -0.98 -33.31
C SER A 354 -21.44 -0.87 -32.36
N LEU A 355 -21.17 0.32 -31.83
CA LEU A 355 -20.13 0.58 -30.83
C LEU A 355 -20.55 0.05 -29.46
N ILE A 356 -21.84 0.18 -29.12
CA ILE A 356 -22.43 -0.38 -27.89
C ILE A 356 -23.54 -1.36 -28.27
N ALA A 357 -23.81 -2.33 -27.39
CA ALA A 357 -24.82 -3.37 -27.64
C ALA A 357 -26.20 -2.99 -27.07
N ASP A 358 -26.21 -2.38 -25.88
CA ASP A 358 -27.43 -1.94 -25.20
C ASP A 358 -27.06 -0.84 -24.18
N ALA A 359 -28.03 -0.01 -23.80
CA ALA A 359 -27.86 1.02 -22.80
C ALA A 359 -29.17 1.37 -22.08
N ALA A 360 -29.07 1.60 -20.76
CA ALA A 360 -30.13 2.18 -19.95
C ALA A 360 -29.68 3.53 -19.38
N THR A 361 -30.51 4.56 -19.48
CA THR A 361 -30.25 5.90 -18.96
C THR A 361 -31.24 6.29 -17.87
N THR A 362 -30.83 7.18 -16.96
CA THR A 362 -31.72 7.74 -15.94
C THR A 362 -31.21 9.07 -15.39
N ASP A 363 -32.13 9.98 -15.10
CA ASP A 363 -31.92 11.23 -14.33
C ASP A 363 -32.61 11.20 -12.96
N GLN A 364 -33.33 10.11 -12.66
CA GLN A 364 -34.07 9.95 -11.41
C GLN A 364 -33.13 9.47 -10.32
N THR A 365 -33.12 10.15 -9.16
CA THR A 365 -32.25 9.80 -8.02
C THR A 365 -32.35 8.33 -7.62
N SER A 366 -33.55 7.74 -7.65
CA SER A 366 -33.73 6.32 -7.33
C SER A 366 -33.12 5.37 -8.38
N GLY A 367 -33.12 5.76 -9.66
CA GLY A 367 -32.47 5.04 -10.75
C GLY A 367 -30.94 5.16 -10.67
N ILE A 368 -30.44 6.38 -10.50
CA ILE A 368 -29.02 6.70 -10.31
C ILE A 368 -28.44 5.84 -9.17
N ASN A 369 -29.08 5.84 -8.01
CA ASN A 369 -28.65 5.07 -6.85
C ASN A 369 -28.63 3.56 -7.13
N LYS A 370 -29.61 3.03 -7.88
CA LYS A 370 -29.64 1.60 -8.24
C LYS A 370 -28.48 1.22 -9.17
N MET A 371 -28.19 2.03 -10.18
CA MET A 371 -27.09 1.79 -11.11
C MET A 371 -25.74 1.87 -10.40
N TRP A 372 -25.52 2.92 -9.61
CA TRP A 372 -24.30 3.07 -8.81
C TRP A 372 -24.11 1.94 -7.81
N LYS A 373 -25.19 1.44 -7.20
CA LYS A 373 -25.08 0.37 -6.20
C LYS A 373 -24.43 -0.90 -6.77
N ILE A 374 -24.61 -1.20 -8.06
CA ILE A 374 -23.97 -2.34 -8.73
C ILE A 374 -22.45 -2.18 -8.71
N ARG A 375 -21.96 -1.00 -9.08
CA ARG A 375 -20.53 -0.66 -9.11
C ARG A 375 -19.92 -0.55 -7.71
N GLU A 376 -20.62 0.08 -6.77
CA GLU A 376 -20.13 0.34 -5.40
C GLU A 376 -20.07 -0.94 -4.55
N THR A 377 -20.91 -1.95 -4.84
CA THR A 377 -20.96 -3.21 -4.08
C THR A 377 -20.23 -4.38 -4.74
N ALA A 378 -19.43 -4.11 -5.77
CA ALA A 378 -18.64 -5.13 -6.47
C ALA A 378 -17.81 -6.00 -5.50
N ILE A 379 -17.05 -5.39 -4.61
CA ILE A 379 -16.24 -6.10 -3.60
C ILE A 379 -17.12 -6.87 -2.61
N GLU A 380 -18.23 -6.28 -2.14
CA GLU A 380 -19.16 -6.95 -1.23
C GLU A 380 -19.73 -8.23 -1.87
N GLY A 381 -20.03 -8.19 -3.17
CA GLY A 381 -20.43 -9.36 -3.95
C GLY A 381 -19.34 -10.43 -3.97
N LEU A 382 -18.10 -10.05 -4.29
CA LEU A 382 -16.97 -10.99 -4.37
C LEU A 382 -16.64 -11.63 -3.02
N LEU A 383 -16.73 -10.88 -1.92
CA LEU A 383 -16.51 -11.38 -0.55
C LEU A 383 -17.53 -12.46 -0.15
N LYS A 384 -18.72 -12.51 -0.77
CA LYS A 384 -19.69 -13.60 -0.53
C LYS A 384 -19.29 -14.91 -1.19
N LEU A 385 -18.44 -14.86 -2.23
CA LEU A 385 -17.97 -16.07 -2.92
C LEU A 385 -16.82 -16.74 -2.19
N GLY A 386 -15.97 -16.00 -1.47
CA GLY A 386 -14.82 -16.55 -0.76
C GLY A 386 -13.83 -15.50 -0.26
N HIS A 387 -12.57 -15.91 -0.08
CA HIS A 387 -11.49 -15.00 0.23
C HIS A 387 -11.11 -14.19 -1.02
N VAL A 388 -10.84 -12.90 -0.86
CA VAL A 388 -10.54 -11.99 -2.00
C VAL A 388 -9.13 -11.45 -1.87
N TYR A 389 -8.27 -11.81 -2.82
CA TYR A 389 -7.02 -11.10 -3.09
C TYR A 389 -7.37 -9.88 -3.94
N SER A 390 -7.24 -8.70 -3.36
CA SER A 390 -7.61 -7.43 -4.02
C SER A 390 -6.36 -6.63 -4.36
N PHE A 391 -6.25 -6.23 -5.62
CA PHE A 391 -5.17 -5.43 -6.16
C PHE A 391 -5.74 -4.13 -6.70
N ASP A 392 -5.14 -3.03 -6.24
CA ASP A 392 -5.40 -1.68 -6.71
C ASP A 392 -4.16 -1.24 -7.48
N ILE A 393 -4.24 -1.16 -8.81
CA ILE A 393 -3.09 -0.87 -9.68
C ILE A 393 -3.44 0.19 -10.72
N SER A 394 -2.44 0.95 -11.16
CA SER A 394 -2.55 1.86 -12.30
C SER A 394 -1.85 1.29 -13.51
N LEU A 395 -2.50 1.33 -14.67
CA LEU A 395 -1.98 0.74 -15.91
C LEU A 395 -2.26 1.64 -17.13
N PRO A 396 -1.41 1.59 -18.16
CA PRO A 396 -1.74 2.17 -19.47
C PRO A 396 -3.06 1.63 -20.01
N LEU A 397 -3.91 2.52 -20.56
CA LEU A 397 -5.27 2.16 -20.98
C LEU A 397 -5.31 1.09 -22.08
N ASP A 398 -4.34 1.08 -22.98
CA ASP A 398 -4.21 0.07 -24.03
C ASP A 398 -3.91 -1.34 -23.52
N ARG A 399 -3.37 -1.46 -22.29
CA ARG A 399 -3.06 -2.74 -21.63
C ARG A 399 -3.87 -3.01 -20.37
N PHE A 400 -4.74 -2.09 -19.98
CA PHE A 400 -5.42 -2.05 -18.69
C PHE A 400 -6.09 -3.38 -18.31
N TYR A 401 -6.87 -3.98 -19.21
CA TYR A 401 -7.62 -5.20 -18.91
C TYR A 401 -6.83 -6.51 -19.17
N GLU A 402 -5.66 -6.42 -19.83
CA GLU A 402 -4.85 -7.59 -20.23
C GLU A 402 -4.47 -8.46 -19.02
N ILE A 403 -4.11 -7.84 -17.88
CA ILE A 403 -3.74 -8.57 -16.66
C ILE A 403 -4.87 -9.41 -16.09
N VAL A 404 -6.12 -9.02 -16.29
CA VAL A 404 -7.28 -9.78 -15.81
C VAL A 404 -7.34 -11.11 -16.55
N GLU A 405 -7.19 -11.09 -17.87
CA GLU A 405 -7.15 -12.28 -18.72
C GLU A 405 -5.91 -13.14 -18.44
N LEU A 406 -4.74 -12.53 -18.29
CA LEU A 406 -3.52 -13.27 -17.95
C LEU A 406 -3.62 -13.93 -16.56
N THR A 407 -4.29 -13.28 -15.60
CA THR A 407 -4.55 -13.86 -14.28
C THR A 407 -5.55 -15.01 -14.35
N ARG A 408 -6.61 -14.89 -15.17
CA ARG A 408 -7.55 -16.00 -15.46
C ARG A 408 -6.80 -17.21 -16.01
N GLU A 409 -5.99 -17.00 -17.04
CA GLU A 409 -5.22 -18.06 -17.69
C GLU A 409 -4.23 -18.72 -16.71
N ARG A 410 -3.53 -17.91 -15.91
CA ARG A 410 -2.58 -18.40 -14.89
C ARG A 410 -3.26 -19.28 -13.84
N LEU A 411 -4.50 -18.97 -13.46
CA LEU A 411 -5.23 -19.63 -12.39
C LEU A 411 -6.23 -20.68 -12.87
N LYS A 412 -6.35 -20.92 -14.19
CA LYS A 412 -7.37 -21.82 -14.77
C LYS A 412 -7.37 -23.25 -14.20
N ASN A 413 -6.21 -23.74 -13.77
CA ASN A 413 -6.01 -25.09 -13.22
C ASN A 413 -5.85 -25.10 -11.69
N VAL A 414 -6.10 -23.97 -11.02
CA VAL A 414 -6.02 -23.85 -9.56
C VAL A 414 -7.41 -24.09 -8.99
N ALA A 415 -7.63 -25.27 -8.40
CA ALA A 415 -8.94 -25.71 -7.91
C ALA A 415 -9.56 -24.78 -6.86
N GLU A 416 -8.74 -24.03 -6.13
CA GLU A 416 -9.18 -23.06 -5.13
C GLU A 416 -9.67 -21.74 -5.73
N CYS A 417 -9.31 -21.41 -6.97
CA CYS A 417 -9.70 -20.18 -7.64
C CYS A 417 -11.17 -20.28 -8.09
N LYS A 418 -12.02 -19.41 -7.54
CA LYS A 418 -13.45 -19.35 -7.84
C LYS A 418 -13.80 -18.34 -8.92
N ALA A 419 -13.10 -17.21 -8.93
CA ALA A 419 -13.34 -16.14 -9.90
C ALA A 419 -12.13 -15.22 -10.01
N VAL A 420 -11.96 -14.61 -11.18
CA VAL A 420 -11.06 -13.48 -11.40
C VAL A 420 -11.89 -12.39 -12.06
N SER A 421 -11.88 -11.20 -11.47
CA SER A 421 -12.70 -10.05 -11.88
C SER A 421 -11.83 -8.79 -11.97
N GLY A 422 -12.14 -7.95 -12.95
CA GLY A 422 -11.55 -6.64 -13.12
C GLY A 422 -12.63 -5.59 -13.32
N PHE A 423 -12.58 -4.52 -12.53
CA PHE A 423 -13.41 -3.34 -12.66
C PHE A 423 -12.62 -2.11 -12.22
N GLY A 424 -13.08 -0.91 -12.53
CA GLY A 424 -12.43 0.30 -12.05
C GLY A 424 -12.60 1.52 -12.93
N HIS A 425 -11.69 2.44 -12.78
CA HIS A 425 -11.78 3.80 -13.26
C HIS A 425 -10.96 3.92 -14.56
N ILE A 426 -11.63 4.00 -15.72
CA ILE A 426 -10.93 4.18 -17.00
C ILE A 426 -10.38 5.61 -17.09
N GLY A 427 -11.06 6.58 -16.46
CA GLY A 427 -10.71 7.99 -16.52
C GLY A 427 -9.31 8.36 -16.03
N ASP A 428 -8.77 7.59 -15.10
CA ASP A 428 -7.46 7.81 -14.46
C ASP A 428 -6.56 6.57 -14.50
N GLY A 429 -6.97 5.52 -15.23
CA GLY A 429 -6.19 4.31 -15.43
C GLY A 429 -6.04 3.44 -14.18
N ASN A 430 -6.98 3.48 -13.24
CA ASN A 430 -6.99 2.64 -12.04
C ASN A 430 -7.86 1.37 -12.16
N LEU A 431 -7.22 0.20 -12.16
CA LEU A 431 -7.85 -1.12 -12.15
C LEU A 431 -7.89 -1.72 -10.74
N HIS A 432 -9.09 -2.17 -10.34
CA HIS A 432 -9.32 -3.09 -9.23
C HIS A 432 -9.37 -4.52 -9.76
N LEU A 433 -8.23 -5.22 -9.69
CA LEU A 433 -8.13 -6.65 -10.01
C LEU A 433 -8.41 -7.47 -8.76
N ASN A 434 -9.33 -8.42 -8.85
CA ASN A 434 -9.73 -9.25 -7.72
C ASN A 434 -9.68 -10.73 -8.09
N VAL A 435 -9.04 -11.52 -7.23
CA VAL A 435 -9.00 -12.99 -7.34
C VAL A 435 -9.72 -13.57 -6.13
N VAL A 436 -10.80 -14.31 -6.38
CA VAL A 436 -11.59 -14.98 -5.35
C VAL A 436 -11.12 -16.42 -5.22
N THR A 437 -10.80 -16.83 -4.00
CA THR A 437 -10.39 -18.20 -3.67
C THR A 437 -11.26 -18.81 -2.57
N THR A 438 -11.21 -20.13 -2.39
CA THR A 438 -11.86 -20.83 -1.27
C THR A 438 -11.34 -20.39 0.11
N GLY A 439 -10.08 -19.99 0.19
CA GLY A 439 -9.42 -19.46 1.37
C GLY A 439 -8.07 -18.81 1.01
N SER A 440 -7.36 -18.28 1.99
CA SER A 440 -5.99 -17.80 1.81
C SER A 440 -4.96 -18.81 2.30
N ASP A 441 -3.93 -19.01 1.50
CA ASP A 441 -2.73 -19.72 1.90
C ASP A 441 -1.47 -19.09 1.27
N GLU A 442 -0.31 -19.40 1.84
CA GLU A 442 0.97 -18.81 1.42
C GLU A 442 1.38 -19.21 -0.01
N ARG A 443 0.94 -20.38 -0.51
CA ARG A 443 1.20 -20.83 -1.88
C ARG A 443 0.36 -20.00 -2.86
N LEU A 444 -0.92 -19.76 -2.58
CA LEU A 444 -1.79 -18.90 -3.39
C LEU A 444 -1.26 -17.47 -3.44
N THR A 445 -0.88 -16.90 -2.28
CA THR A 445 -0.24 -15.58 -2.21
C THR A 445 1.00 -15.49 -3.09
N ARG A 446 1.93 -16.46 -2.98
CA ARG A 446 3.14 -16.53 -3.82
C ARG A 446 2.86 -16.75 -5.30
N LEU A 447 1.74 -17.40 -5.63
CA LEU A 447 1.34 -17.65 -7.01
C LEU A 447 0.79 -16.38 -7.68
N ILE A 448 0.07 -15.55 -6.91
CA ILE A 448 -0.70 -14.41 -7.42
C ILE A 448 0.07 -13.09 -7.29
N GLU A 449 0.50 -12.69 -6.09
CA GLU A 449 0.99 -11.32 -5.87
C GLU A 449 2.24 -10.96 -6.67
N PRO A 450 3.32 -11.78 -6.68
CA PRO A 450 4.53 -11.43 -7.42
C PRO A 450 4.27 -11.37 -8.94
N PHE A 451 3.29 -12.14 -9.43
CA PHE A 451 2.89 -12.11 -10.82
C PHE A 451 2.18 -10.80 -11.16
N VAL A 452 1.17 -10.40 -10.37
CA VAL A 452 0.41 -9.16 -10.60
C VAL A 452 1.31 -7.93 -10.49
N TYR A 453 2.09 -7.81 -9.41
CA TYR A 453 2.98 -6.67 -9.21
C TYR A 453 4.17 -6.66 -10.18
N GLY A 454 4.70 -7.84 -10.53
CA GLY A 454 5.73 -7.97 -11.56
C GLY A 454 5.26 -7.53 -12.94
N TRP A 455 4.07 -7.97 -13.35
CA TRP A 455 3.49 -7.52 -14.62
C TRP A 455 3.16 -6.03 -14.60
N THR A 456 2.66 -5.50 -13.47
CA THR A 456 2.41 -4.06 -13.29
C THR A 456 3.68 -3.24 -13.49
N ARG A 457 4.82 -3.67 -12.93
CA ARG A 457 6.14 -3.06 -13.16
C ARG A 457 6.50 -3.08 -14.65
N ASP A 458 6.34 -4.23 -15.30
CA ASP A 458 6.73 -4.41 -16.71
C ASP A 458 5.88 -3.53 -17.66
N CYS A 459 4.68 -3.15 -17.22
CA CYS A 459 3.81 -2.17 -17.88
C CYS A 459 4.12 -0.70 -17.51
N LEU A 460 5.17 -0.44 -16.72
CA LEU A 460 5.47 0.87 -16.13
C LEU A 460 4.28 1.46 -15.33
N GLY A 461 3.50 0.58 -14.71
CA GLY A 461 2.33 0.91 -13.91
C GLY A 461 2.63 1.19 -12.44
N SER A 462 1.58 1.47 -11.67
CA SER A 462 1.63 1.66 -10.21
C SER A 462 1.07 0.44 -9.47
N VAL A 463 1.80 -0.07 -8.48
CA VAL A 463 1.34 -1.15 -7.57
C VAL A 463 0.29 -0.69 -6.54
N SER A 464 0.05 0.61 -6.44
CA SER A 464 -1.10 1.19 -5.74
C SER A 464 -1.54 2.47 -6.44
N ALA A 465 -2.78 2.54 -6.91
CA ALA A 465 -3.31 3.76 -7.50
C ALA A 465 -3.84 4.70 -6.41
N GLU A 466 -4.64 4.19 -5.48
CA GLU A 466 -5.40 5.00 -4.52
C GLU A 466 -5.34 4.51 -3.05
N HIS A 467 -5.05 3.23 -2.81
CA HIS A 467 -5.07 2.66 -1.46
C HIS A 467 -3.83 2.96 -0.61
N GLY A 468 -2.77 3.47 -1.24
CA GLY A 468 -1.47 3.67 -0.60
C GLY A 468 -0.68 2.36 -0.41
N ILE A 469 0.54 2.51 0.09
CA ILE A 469 1.51 1.43 0.27
C ILE A 469 1.31 0.71 1.61
N GLY A 470 1.11 1.48 2.68
CA GLY A 470 0.94 0.99 4.04
C GLY A 470 2.00 -0.05 4.43
N LEU A 471 1.59 -1.05 5.21
CA LEU A 471 2.44 -2.19 5.59
C LEU A 471 2.49 -3.22 4.48
N THR A 472 1.34 -3.49 3.85
CA THR A 472 1.13 -4.65 2.97
C THR A 472 1.89 -4.57 1.64
N LYS A 473 2.15 -3.37 1.12
CA LYS A 473 2.80 -3.17 -0.18
C LYS A 473 4.20 -2.58 -0.06
N THR A 474 4.74 -2.45 1.16
CA THR A 474 6.06 -1.84 1.40
C THR A 474 7.14 -2.50 0.52
N ASP A 475 7.18 -3.84 0.46
CA ASP A 475 8.17 -4.59 -0.33
C ASP A 475 8.02 -4.42 -1.85
N TYR A 476 6.88 -3.95 -2.32
CA TYR A 476 6.61 -3.71 -3.73
C TYR A 476 6.84 -2.24 -4.15
N LEU A 477 7.21 -1.34 -3.23
CA LEU A 477 7.43 0.08 -3.56
C LEU A 477 8.44 0.29 -4.70
N GLU A 478 9.52 -0.50 -4.70
CA GLU A 478 10.59 -0.45 -5.71
C GLU A 478 10.17 -1.03 -7.08
N HIS A 479 8.97 -1.60 -7.20
CA HIS A 479 8.41 -2.01 -8.50
C HIS A 479 7.91 -0.82 -9.33
N THR A 480 7.54 0.28 -8.67
CA THR A 480 7.00 1.48 -9.35
C THR A 480 7.90 2.70 -9.18
N LYS A 481 8.82 2.70 -8.20
CA LYS A 481 9.68 3.84 -7.91
C LYS A 481 11.14 3.53 -8.22
N SER A 482 11.83 4.49 -8.83
CA SER A 482 13.27 4.36 -9.03
C SER A 482 14.02 4.35 -7.70
N PRO A 483 15.21 3.73 -7.62
CA PRO A 483 16.05 3.77 -6.44
C PRO A 483 16.34 5.19 -5.94
N GLU A 484 16.50 6.16 -6.85
CA GLU A 484 16.73 7.59 -6.55
C GLU A 484 15.53 8.19 -5.82
N ALA A 485 14.32 7.94 -6.32
CA ALA A 485 13.09 8.43 -5.69
C ALA A 485 12.94 7.84 -4.28
N VAL A 486 13.22 6.55 -4.10
CA VAL A 486 13.18 5.91 -2.78
C VAL A 486 14.25 6.45 -1.83
N ARG A 487 15.47 6.74 -2.31
CA ARG A 487 16.50 7.42 -1.51
C ARG A 487 16.06 8.83 -1.08
N LEU A 488 15.40 9.58 -1.96
CA LEU A 488 14.86 10.89 -1.61
C LEU A 488 13.75 10.78 -0.56
N MET A 489 12.82 9.82 -0.70
CA MET A 489 11.79 9.55 0.32
C MET A 489 12.41 9.24 1.69
N ARG A 490 13.46 8.40 1.74
CA ARG A 490 14.21 8.11 2.98
C ARG A 490 14.85 9.37 3.57
N SER A 491 15.40 10.23 2.71
CA SER A 491 16.04 11.48 3.15
C SER A 491 15.02 12.44 3.77
N LEU A 492 13.86 12.61 3.12
CA LEU A 492 12.74 13.41 3.65
C LEU A 492 12.23 12.84 4.99
N LYS A 493 12.05 11.53 5.07
CA LYS A 493 11.66 10.85 6.31
C LYS A 493 12.65 11.12 7.44
N LYS A 494 13.95 10.99 7.18
CA LYS A 494 15.00 11.25 8.18
C LYS A 494 15.05 12.73 8.58
N THR A 495 14.79 13.65 7.67
CA THR A 495 14.74 15.08 7.96
C THR A 495 13.54 15.44 8.83
N MET A 496 12.36 14.90 8.53
CA MET A 496 11.10 15.29 9.20
C MET A 496 10.80 14.46 10.46
N ASP A 497 11.39 13.27 10.56
CA ASP A 497 11.29 12.38 11.70
C ASP A 497 12.63 11.66 11.94
N PRO A 498 13.63 12.35 12.52
CA PRO A 498 14.96 11.77 12.76
C PRO A 498 14.94 10.54 13.69
N GLY A 499 13.95 10.47 14.59
CA GLY A 499 13.75 9.35 15.52
C GLY A 499 13.01 8.16 14.91
N CYS A 500 12.52 8.29 13.67
CA CYS A 500 11.65 7.33 12.98
C CYS A 500 10.48 6.86 13.87
N ILE A 501 9.88 7.77 14.64
CA ILE A 501 8.76 7.44 15.54
C ILE A 501 7.40 7.44 14.82
N LEU A 502 7.23 8.21 13.75
CA LEU A 502 5.96 8.36 13.04
C LEU A 502 5.72 7.21 12.06
N ASN A 503 4.70 6.43 12.34
CA ASN A 503 4.21 5.29 11.57
C ASN A 503 5.33 4.37 11.05
N PRO A 504 6.17 3.80 11.93
CA PRO A 504 7.31 2.99 11.54
C PRO A 504 6.89 1.71 10.79
N TYR A 505 7.89 1.03 10.22
CA TYR A 505 7.72 -0.18 9.37
C TYR A 505 6.97 0.06 8.05
N LYS A 506 6.54 1.30 7.82
CA LYS A 506 5.82 1.80 6.66
C LYS A 506 6.41 3.16 6.26
N VAL A 507 6.10 3.70 5.09
CA VAL A 507 5.71 3.04 3.83
C VAL A 507 6.95 2.64 3.02
N ILE A 508 8.12 3.01 3.52
CA ILE A 508 9.39 2.80 2.86
C ILE A 508 9.98 1.49 3.40
N PRO A 509 10.50 0.60 2.54
CA PRO A 509 11.24 -0.57 2.97
C PRO A 509 12.30 -0.19 3.99
N GLN A 510 12.18 -0.77 5.19
CA GLN A 510 13.21 -0.67 6.21
C GLN A 510 14.45 -1.37 5.64
N THR A 511 15.50 -0.60 5.35
CA THR A 511 16.82 -1.21 5.23
C THR A 511 17.12 -1.80 6.61
N CYS A 512 17.31 -3.11 6.74
CA CYS A 512 17.73 -3.74 7.99
C CYS A 512 18.91 -2.94 8.55
N GLY A 513 18.67 -2.15 9.60
CA GLY A 513 19.49 -0.99 9.91
C GLY A 513 19.24 -0.48 11.32
N GLY A 514 19.27 -1.39 12.28
CA GLY A 514 19.53 -1.10 13.69
C GLY A 514 20.67 -2.01 14.16
N GLY A 515 21.75 -1.41 14.65
CA GLY A 515 22.81 -2.04 15.45
C GLY A 515 23.49 -3.30 14.91
N GLY A 516 24.68 -3.15 14.32
CA GLY A 516 25.71 -4.19 14.34
C GLY A 516 25.37 -5.54 13.68
N GLY A 517 25.74 -5.68 12.41
CA GLY A 517 26.01 -7.00 11.83
C GLY A 517 24.79 -7.80 11.37
N ARG A 518 24.26 -7.44 10.20
CA ARG A 518 24.26 -8.33 9.02
C ARG A 518 23.58 -7.67 7.83
N CYS A 519 24.29 -7.75 6.71
CA CYS A 519 23.77 -7.64 5.35
C CYS A 519 23.09 -6.32 4.99
N CYS A 520 23.87 -5.24 5.00
CA CYS A 520 23.82 -4.31 3.88
C CYS A 520 23.84 -5.15 2.59
N ARG A 521 22.70 -5.31 1.92
CA ARG A 521 22.73 -5.49 0.48
C ARG A 521 22.98 -4.10 -0.08
N PRO A 522 24.14 -3.84 -0.70
CA PRO A 522 24.11 -2.93 -1.82
C PRO A 522 23.23 -3.64 -2.85
N LEU A 523 21.97 -3.22 -2.96
CA LEU A 523 21.34 -3.25 -4.28
C LEU A 523 22.26 -2.36 -5.12
N PHE A 524 23.11 -3.03 -5.91
CA PHE A 524 23.89 -2.44 -6.98
C PHE A 524 23.10 -1.25 -7.54
N SER A 525 23.56 -0.03 -7.26
CA SER A 525 23.24 1.13 -8.06
C SER A 525 24.22 1.20 -9.24
N GLY A 526 24.57 0.03 -9.82
CA GLY A 526 25.85 -0.26 -10.47
C GLY A 526 26.94 -0.62 -9.44
N SER A 527 27.72 -1.69 -9.65
CA SER A 527 28.95 -1.90 -8.88
C SER A 527 30.15 -1.40 -9.65
N ILE A 528 31.21 -1.18 -8.89
CA ILE A 528 32.62 -1.18 -9.28
C ILE A 528 33.06 -2.41 -10.12
N LYS A 529 32.14 -3.26 -10.61
CA LYS A 529 32.37 -4.38 -11.54
C LYS A 529 31.23 -4.63 -12.55
N GLU A 530 30.41 -3.64 -12.90
CA GLU A 530 30.22 -3.31 -14.35
C GLU A 530 31.59 -2.98 -14.98
N TRP A 531 32.48 -2.55 -14.11
CA TRP A 531 33.64 -1.74 -14.37
C TRP A 531 34.95 -2.53 -14.53
N ARG A 532 34.98 -3.84 -14.27
CA ARG A 532 36.07 -4.66 -14.82
C ARG A 532 35.63 -5.42 -16.04
N GLU A 533 34.75 -6.41 -15.93
CA GLU A 533 34.90 -7.52 -16.85
C GLU A 533 33.61 -8.33 -16.97
N ASN A 534 32.76 -7.98 -17.95
CA ASN A 534 31.90 -8.94 -18.66
C ASN A 534 32.78 -9.88 -19.53
N TRP A 535 33.81 -10.45 -18.88
CA TRP A 535 34.93 -11.21 -19.41
C TRP A 535 34.88 -12.52 -18.61
N THR A 536 34.61 -13.72 -19.15
CA THR A 536 34.48 -14.24 -20.51
C THR A 536 33.40 -15.36 -20.51
N SER A 537 32.13 -15.02 -20.30
CA SER A 537 31.02 -15.98 -20.42
C SER A 537 30.05 -15.48 -21.49
N THR A 538 29.81 -16.27 -22.53
CA THR A 538 28.91 -15.94 -23.64
C THR A 538 27.43 -16.07 -23.29
N ASP A 539 27.06 -16.26 -22.02
CA ASP A 539 25.67 -16.50 -21.64
C ASP A 539 25.14 -15.41 -20.69
N VAL A 540 24.44 -14.43 -21.28
CA VAL A 540 23.86 -13.26 -20.59
C VAL A 540 22.37 -13.49 -20.25
N LYS A 541 21.87 -14.73 -20.34
CA LYS A 541 20.48 -15.05 -19.99
C LYS A 541 20.38 -16.24 -19.05
N ASN A 542 21.01 -16.16 -17.89
CA ASN A 542 20.56 -16.97 -16.78
C ASN A 542 21.00 -16.39 -15.42
N SER A 543 20.01 -16.13 -14.57
CA SER A 543 20.14 -16.19 -13.10
C SER A 543 20.37 -17.64 -12.60
N GLY A 544 21.01 -18.46 -13.45
CA GLY A 544 21.30 -19.85 -13.22
C GLY A 544 22.44 -19.96 -12.24
N LEU A 545 22.10 -20.44 -11.04
CA LEU A 545 22.98 -21.22 -10.17
C LEU A 545 24.11 -21.87 -10.95
N VAL A 546 25.35 -21.79 -10.46
CA VAL A 546 26.45 -22.65 -10.94
C VAL A 546 25.95 -24.10 -10.83
N SER A 547 25.51 -24.67 -11.95
CA SER A 547 24.88 -25.98 -11.95
C SER A 547 25.90 -27.09 -11.70
N ASP A 548 27.18 -26.82 -11.97
CA ASP A 548 28.29 -27.72 -11.71
C ASP A 548 29.62 -26.97 -11.52
N PRO A 549 30.19 -26.92 -10.30
CA PRO A 549 31.50 -26.31 -10.04
C PRO A 549 32.68 -27.08 -10.64
N ASN A 550 32.47 -28.25 -11.26
CA ASN A 550 33.51 -29.00 -11.97
C ASN A 550 33.78 -28.50 -13.40
N LYS A 551 32.92 -27.65 -13.96
CA LYS A 551 33.22 -26.95 -15.21
C LYS A 551 34.13 -25.76 -14.88
N GLY A 552 35.44 -26.00 -14.87
CA GLY A 552 36.45 -24.94 -14.83
C GLY A 552 36.25 -23.92 -15.96
N VAL A 553 36.79 -22.71 -15.80
CA VAL A 553 36.83 -21.73 -16.90
C VAL A 553 37.93 -22.16 -17.88
N GLU A 554 37.60 -22.16 -19.17
CA GLU A 554 38.55 -22.49 -20.23
C GLU A 554 39.80 -21.58 -20.13
N GLY A 555 40.98 -22.18 -19.92
CA GLY A 555 42.24 -21.46 -19.70
C GLY A 555 42.71 -21.33 -18.25
N MET A 556 41.93 -21.76 -17.25
CA MET A 556 42.38 -21.91 -15.85
C MET A 556 42.26 -23.36 -15.40
N ASP A 557 43.33 -24.15 -15.60
CA ASP A 557 43.39 -25.55 -15.18
C ASP A 557 43.77 -25.64 -13.69
N LEU A 558 42.79 -25.44 -12.81
CA LEU A 558 42.97 -25.38 -11.36
C LEU A 558 42.37 -26.63 -10.66
N PRO A 559 43.02 -27.15 -9.61
CA PRO A 559 42.43 -28.17 -8.75
C PRO A 559 41.05 -27.76 -8.23
N ARG A 560 40.12 -28.72 -8.17
CA ARG A 560 38.69 -28.49 -7.86
C ARG A 560 38.45 -27.75 -6.55
N ASP A 561 39.21 -28.08 -5.52
CA ASP A 561 39.18 -27.47 -4.19
C ASP A 561 39.59 -25.99 -4.24
N VAL A 562 40.69 -25.68 -4.92
CA VAL A 562 41.19 -24.31 -5.13
C VAL A 562 40.18 -23.50 -5.94
N TRP A 563 39.65 -24.09 -7.02
CA TRP A 563 38.63 -23.46 -7.87
C TRP A 563 37.35 -23.11 -7.11
N SER A 564 36.91 -24.02 -6.23
CA SER A 564 35.70 -23.83 -5.42
C SER A 564 35.88 -22.71 -4.39
N VAL A 565 37.03 -22.64 -3.72
CA VAL A 565 37.35 -21.58 -2.74
C VAL A 565 37.50 -20.22 -3.43
N LEU A 566 38.17 -20.17 -4.58
CA LEU A 566 38.34 -18.94 -5.36
C LEU A 566 36.98 -18.40 -5.85
N ASN A 567 36.09 -19.26 -6.35
CA ASN A 567 34.73 -18.86 -6.74
C ASN A 567 33.91 -18.36 -5.56
N ARG A 568 34.04 -19.00 -4.39
CA ARG A 568 33.39 -18.56 -3.15
C ARG A 568 33.83 -17.15 -2.74
N ILE A 569 35.14 -16.86 -2.78
CA ILE A 569 35.71 -15.54 -2.49
C ILE A 569 35.20 -14.49 -3.50
N ARG A 570 35.14 -14.84 -4.79
CA ARG A 570 34.83 -13.91 -5.90
C ARG A 570 33.34 -13.59 -6.07
N THR A 571 32.45 -14.53 -5.76
CA THR A 571 31.01 -14.40 -6.02
C THR A 571 30.19 -14.11 -4.78
N GLY A 572 30.78 -14.26 -3.58
CA GLY A 572 30.04 -14.24 -2.33
C GLY A 572 29.03 -15.39 -2.16
N HIS A 573 28.92 -16.31 -3.12
CA HIS A 573 28.10 -17.52 -3.03
C HIS A 573 28.83 -18.57 -2.18
N GLY A 574 28.07 -19.25 -1.33
CA GLY A 574 28.59 -20.07 -0.22
C GLY A 574 28.02 -19.69 1.16
N ARG A 575 27.00 -18.82 1.21
CA ARG A 575 26.23 -18.51 2.42
C ARG A 575 25.03 -19.46 2.65
N CYS A 576 24.80 -20.43 1.76
CA CYS A 576 23.72 -21.40 1.86
C CYS A 576 24.31 -22.78 2.17
N GLY A 577 24.21 -23.23 3.42
CA GLY A 577 24.84 -24.48 3.88
C GLY A 577 24.34 -25.76 3.19
N SER A 578 23.12 -25.74 2.63
CA SER A 578 22.55 -26.91 1.93
C SER A 578 23.26 -27.24 0.61
N MET A 579 23.81 -26.25 -0.10
CA MET A 579 24.59 -26.49 -1.32
C MET A 579 26.03 -26.90 -1.04
N MET A 580 26.62 -26.39 0.05
CA MET A 580 28.00 -26.71 0.44
C MET A 580 28.12 -28.16 0.94
N SER A 581 27.13 -28.62 1.71
CA SER A 581 27.00 -30.02 2.12
C SER A 581 26.94 -30.98 0.93
N LYS A 582 26.24 -30.61 -0.16
CA LYS A 582 26.14 -31.40 -1.40
C LYS A 582 27.49 -31.61 -2.09
N TRP A 583 28.47 -30.73 -1.86
CA TRP A 583 29.79 -30.78 -2.49
C TRP A 583 30.92 -31.20 -1.54
N GLY A 584 30.60 -31.61 -0.30
CA GLY A 584 31.58 -32.04 0.68
C GLY A 584 32.47 -30.92 1.21
N LEU A 585 31.93 -29.69 1.32
CA LEU A 585 32.68 -28.51 1.76
C LEU A 585 32.07 -27.91 3.04
N LYS A 586 32.91 -27.28 3.87
CA LYS A 586 32.49 -26.61 5.11
C LYS A 586 31.82 -25.26 4.86
N ASP A 587 30.76 -24.99 5.63
CA ASP A 587 29.93 -23.78 5.54
C ASP A 587 30.69 -22.49 5.86
N SER A 588 31.81 -22.53 6.59
CA SER A 588 32.64 -21.36 6.93
C SER A 588 34.13 -21.73 6.90
N PRO A 589 35.01 -20.90 6.31
CA PRO A 589 36.45 -21.08 6.42
C PRO A 589 36.88 -20.75 7.85
N THR A 590 37.87 -21.46 8.40
CA THR A 590 38.35 -21.23 9.77
C THR A 590 39.81 -20.77 9.75
N CYS A 591 40.14 -19.66 10.43
CA CYS A 591 41.51 -19.30 10.78
C CYS A 591 41.82 -19.52 12.26
N ASP A 592 43.08 -19.83 12.55
CA ASP A 592 43.64 -20.00 13.91
C ASP A 592 43.88 -18.67 14.64
N CYS A 593 43.27 -17.59 14.13
CA CYS A 593 43.38 -16.21 14.59
C CYS A 593 42.52 -15.91 15.83
N GLY A 594 41.54 -16.76 16.16
CA GLY A 594 40.69 -16.62 17.35
C GLY A 594 39.59 -15.55 17.28
N HIS A 595 39.28 -15.01 16.08
CA HIS A 595 38.25 -13.97 15.90
C HIS A 595 36.82 -14.55 15.98
N ASP A 596 35.89 -13.84 16.62
CA ASP A 596 34.51 -14.31 16.83
C ASP A 596 33.71 -14.49 15.53
N ASN A 597 34.10 -13.79 14.47
CA ASN A 597 33.43 -13.83 13.17
C ASN A 597 34.39 -14.24 12.05
N GLN A 598 34.43 -15.53 11.75
CA GLN A 598 35.34 -16.19 10.79
C GLN A 598 34.86 -16.07 9.34
N THR A 599 34.60 -14.84 8.88
CA THR A 599 34.19 -14.63 7.48
C THR A 599 35.39 -14.63 6.54
N ILE A 600 35.13 -14.86 5.24
CA ILE A 600 36.19 -14.77 4.24
C ILE A 600 36.78 -13.36 4.15
N HIS A 601 35.97 -12.32 4.35
CA HIS A 601 36.46 -10.94 4.44
C HIS A 601 37.44 -10.80 5.60
N HIS A 602 37.10 -11.33 6.77
CA HIS A 602 38.00 -11.34 7.91
C HIS A 602 39.31 -12.06 7.57
N ILE A 603 39.26 -13.27 7.02
CA ILE A 603 40.47 -14.05 6.71
C ILE A 603 41.37 -13.34 5.69
N VAL A 604 40.78 -12.69 4.70
CA VAL A 604 41.49 -12.03 3.60
C VAL A 604 42.06 -10.68 4.00
N GLU A 605 41.24 -9.83 4.61
CA GLU A 605 41.55 -8.41 4.82
C GLU A 605 42.03 -8.13 6.25
N ASP A 606 41.39 -8.76 7.23
CA ASP A 606 41.48 -8.33 8.63
C ASP A 606 42.33 -9.29 9.50
N CYS A 607 42.62 -10.51 9.01
CA CYS A 607 43.21 -11.54 9.83
C CYS A 607 44.70 -11.26 10.10
N PRO A 608 45.11 -11.10 11.36
CA PRO A 608 46.50 -10.75 11.69
C PRO A 608 47.49 -11.88 11.35
N LYS A 609 46.99 -13.10 11.14
CA LYS A 609 47.81 -14.29 10.84
C LYS A 609 47.77 -14.71 9.37
N ARG A 610 46.62 -14.54 8.72
CA ARG A 610 46.32 -15.16 7.42
C ARG A 610 45.89 -14.18 6.34
N ARG A 611 45.86 -12.87 6.61
CA ARG A 611 45.48 -11.88 5.58
C ARG A 611 46.30 -12.06 4.32
N PHE A 612 45.66 -11.87 3.18
CA PHE A 612 46.36 -11.78 1.91
C PHE A 612 46.86 -10.36 1.75
N ASN A 613 48.16 -10.17 1.54
CA ASN A 613 48.77 -8.83 1.55
C ASN A 613 48.22 -7.88 0.50
N ARG A 614 47.62 -8.40 -0.58
CA ARG A 614 46.97 -7.60 -1.64
C ARG A 614 45.46 -7.48 -1.48
N GLY A 615 44.91 -7.91 -0.35
CA GLY A 615 43.48 -7.90 -0.07
C GLY A 615 42.64 -8.73 -1.04
N ILE A 616 41.33 -8.61 -0.94
CA ILE A 616 40.34 -9.37 -1.70
C ILE A 616 40.45 -9.09 -3.19
N GLU A 617 40.80 -7.85 -3.55
CA GLU A 617 41.02 -7.45 -4.93
C GLU A 617 42.21 -8.17 -5.56
N GLY A 618 43.30 -8.37 -4.81
CA GLY A 618 44.46 -9.13 -5.28
C GLY A 618 44.15 -10.61 -5.49
N ILE A 619 43.34 -11.22 -4.62
CA ILE A 619 42.92 -12.62 -4.76
C ILE A 619 42.10 -12.82 -6.03
N HIS A 620 41.28 -11.84 -6.39
CA HIS A 620 40.47 -11.90 -7.60
C HIS A 620 41.29 -11.93 -8.90
N VAL A 621 42.59 -11.64 -8.86
CA VAL A 621 43.50 -11.78 -10.02
C VAL A 621 43.88 -13.23 -10.27
N ALA A 622 43.77 -14.10 -9.25
CA ALA A 622 44.09 -15.54 -9.35
C ALA A 622 45.49 -15.85 -9.91
N ASN A 623 46.47 -15.01 -9.58
CA ASN A 623 47.88 -15.23 -9.90
C ASN A 623 48.49 -16.31 -8.98
N ASN A 624 49.73 -16.74 -9.25
CA ASN A 624 50.40 -17.79 -8.47
C ASN A 624 50.45 -17.49 -6.96
N GLU A 625 50.68 -16.22 -6.59
CA GLU A 625 50.69 -15.76 -5.19
C GLU A 625 49.32 -15.98 -4.51
N ALA A 626 48.22 -15.66 -5.20
CA ALA A 626 46.87 -15.89 -4.69
C ALA A 626 46.54 -17.39 -4.59
N LEU A 627 47.00 -18.21 -5.54
CA LEU A 627 46.75 -19.65 -5.56
C LEU A 627 47.52 -20.38 -4.46
N GLU A 628 48.77 -19.98 -4.20
CA GLU A 628 49.56 -20.49 -3.07
C GLU A 628 48.92 -20.12 -1.74
N TRP A 629 48.50 -18.86 -1.58
CA TRP A 629 47.80 -18.42 -0.39
C TRP A 629 46.49 -19.18 -0.16
N ILE A 630 45.69 -19.43 -1.20
CA ILE A 630 44.46 -20.23 -1.08
C ILE A 630 44.76 -21.67 -0.62
N ARG A 631 45.85 -22.28 -1.07
CA ARG A 631 46.25 -23.63 -0.66
C ARG A 631 46.73 -23.71 0.80
N GLU A 632 47.29 -22.62 1.33
CA GLU A 632 47.70 -22.54 2.73
C GLU A 632 46.52 -22.32 3.69
N LEU A 633 45.38 -21.88 3.17
CA LEU A 633 44.14 -21.88 3.91
C LEU A 633 43.58 -23.29 3.92
N ASP A 634 43.59 -23.92 5.08
CA ASP A 634 43.04 -25.26 5.36
C ASP A 634 41.50 -25.27 5.27
N ILE A 635 40.95 -24.80 4.14
CA ILE A 635 39.53 -24.69 3.81
C ILE A 635 39.10 -25.92 2.98
N ALA A 636 40.07 -26.77 2.58
CA ALA A 636 39.85 -27.96 1.78
C ALA A 636 39.98 -29.26 2.62
N LEU A 637 38.90 -29.56 3.35
CA LEU A 637 38.28 -30.89 3.59
C LEU A 637 37.18 -30.74 4.65
#